data_AF-A0A397F7P0-F1
#
_entry.id   AF-A0A397F7P0-F1
#
_cell.length_a   1.000
_cell.length_b   1.000
_cell.length_c   1.000
_cell.angle_alpha   90.00
_cell.angle_beta   90.00
_cell.angle_gamma   90.00
#
_symmetry.space_group_name_H-M   'P 1'
#
loop_
_entity.id
_entity.type
_entity.pdbx_description
1 polymer ?
#
loop_
_entity_poly.entity_id
_entity_poly.type
_entity_poly.pdbx_seq_one_letter_code
_entity_poly.pdbx_strand_id
1 'polypeptide(L)'
;MVYFHLNHRAYVADVTLWLVLDCSMYDIRRLDHAILFPHSFERSLASSICKSDNRVGVDDAPARYARVPFTSRLSFVRKPNRLTAKHPGRRYTDDGASPRDSSSSALLIHRFGPDVAIAIGFGMIMLSLVTNVIYMLVTAPQSMANDYYWASFNSTGTHAFLIQLFNRQLLDVNANKVVRVDTPGYADLTQLYNESTSVLLSGGVTPKQHLYGFHSTLDQVIVDLRAMDPCMMPWMFTQYCWVDFTKRWEMASTAARQRRCDGSNGAMFLEGVLRNLRSWDSWRSCWGDSFEIALARPLRQHVAGRQWLEDVQGGWRPVPDEVAAWASHAITRFTLQWQDFKSLGFSNSFQVENTLGAQYELSMSNNAGAWRQHLQSTFKMYWGFASDLWAVASNDTSVCGLSLIRGATDFAFSNISREELLVANTTIPNVLPSGLQNLRDLLGPFGNVDMTFESPPAVLTQFYHALMSNLSNLTFTDVQAQRSFLALPAKIYYSPFPPQIAMYNAVVTLQGGNLLCGNDMPDLAGAIDRQSSMYSAFSTDNTCSLGNMQNGRPDAFQTLFAVVGTSFNHNMTDEYIAQTCVWDAWPMANCADVYASVLAFATSHNATFGPLRALAQDTHVQITSMNIMFVQFIVNHTEPSLFQVNILDPTNAVWQFTGWRFLYDWATGSREVVTFQGDAGAISTMSDQYAQHSMSPNASEIPRDVSFVLLVVCQYVTVLFVTMGGLIALYTVTTRGHIKGGNLLKMSRIVGLVWAGRVFLFIRSVTAMICLHTARLDLVQHGHATSFVSPPLAWTDLMLAALELHWFVYILNDTFTFVTQHYTKYYASHSAWLAWLVTVIWSQLEPNQHAVRVRRTCTAVDMDFELVCSSGVVEIGSISRVGVSIAICFGSVVVCYVWQLRTRRESSILDIPSLMLPSQAKYLLDFHEWCFHDTYFIDQPSALMAGVISIEWRRRMYLFDIKKWRFFSVSALVVHPSAPPRFKYAIPILE
;
A
#
# COMPACT_ATOMS: atom_id res chain seq x y z
N MET A 1 -37.39 -4.07 -22.49
CA MET A 1 -38.58 -4.31 -21.63
C MET A 1 -38.65 -5.79 -21.34
N VAL A 2 -39.13 -6.19 -20.17
CA VAL A 2 -39.24 -7.61 -19.75
C VAL A 2 -40.71 -7.93 -19.47
N TYR A 3 -41.28 -8.88 -20.22
CA TYR A 3 -42.66 -9.33 -20.01
C TYR A 3 -42.68 -10.52 -19.04
N PHE A 4 -43.54 -10.48 -18.02
CA PHE A 4 -43.65 -11.57 -17.03
C PHE A 4 -45.08 -11.70 -16.49
N HIS A 5 -45.37 -12.85 -15.88
CA HIS A 5 -46.64 -13.11 -15.21
C HIS A 5 -46.44 -13.16 -13.69
N LEU A 6 -47.32 -12.50 -12.94
CA LEU A 6 -47.37 -12.56 -11.48
C LEU A 6 -48.84 -12.62 -11.04
N ASN A 7 -49.21 -13.57 -10.19
CA ASN A 7 -50.58 -13.76 -9.66
C ASN A 7 -51.68 -13.69 -10.75
N HIS A 8 -51.51 -14.44 -11.84
CA HIS A 8 -52.44 -14.50 -13.00
C HIS A 8 -52.63 -13.18 -13.77
N ARG A 9 -51.81 -12.16 -13.52
CA ARG A 9 -51.76 -10.94 -14.33
C ARG A 9 -50.47 -10.87 -15.14
N ALA A 10 -50.55 -10.19 -16.28
CA ALA A 10 -49.41 -9.95 -17.16
C ALA A 10 -48.83 -8.57 -16.88
N TYR A 11 -47.51 -8.48 -16.79
CA TYR A 11 -46.79 -7.24 -16.53
C TYR A 11 -45.67 -7.03 -17.56
N VAL A 12 -45.38 -5.76 -17.85
CA VAL A 12 -44.18 -5.34 -18.60
C VAL A 12 -43.32 -4.46 -17.71
N ALA A 13 -42.09 -4.88 -17.43
CA ALA A 13 -41.07 -4.03 -16.84
C ALA A 13 -40.36 -3.23 -17.94
N ASP A 14 -40.55 -1.92 -17.93
CA ASP A 14 -39.78 -0.99 -18.76
C ASP A 14 -38.51 -0.58 -18.00
N VAL A 15 -37.38 -1.17 -18.38
CA VAL A 15 -36.06 -0.91 -17.78
C VAL A 15 -35.61 0.54 -18.01
N THR A 16 -36.08 1.21 -19.07
CA THR A 16 -35.71 2.61 -19.35
C THR A 16 -36.42 3.59 -18.43
N LEU A 17 -37.69 3.32 -18.10
CA LEU A 17 -38.48 4.13 -17.17
C LEU A 17 -38.44 3.62 -15.72
N TRP A 18 -37.88 2.43 -15.52
CA TRP A 18 -37.90 1.68 -14.27
C TRP A 18 -39.32 1.49 -13.70
N LEU A 19 -40.26 1.19 -14.59
CA LEU A 19 -41.70 1.03 -14.29
C LEU A 19 -42.15 -0.40 -14.56
N VAL A 20 -43.02 -0.92 -13.70
CA VAL A 20 -43.78 -2.15 -13.95
C VAL A 20 -45.19 -1.75 -14.35
N LEU A 21 -45.59 -2.16 -15.55
CA LEU A 21 -46.86 -1.80 -16.18
C LEU A 21 -47.78 -3.01 -16.19
N ASP A 22 -48.97 -2.88 -15.63
CA ASP A 22 -50.02 -3.92 -15.75
C ASP A 22 -50.53 -3.93 -17.20
N CYS A 23 -50.35 -5.04 -17.91
CA CYS A 23 -50.73 -5.13 -19.32
C CYS A 23 -52.22 -4.87 -19.55
N SER A 24 -53.07 -5.13 -18.53
CA SER A 24 -54.51 -4.88 -18.61
C SER A 24 -54.86 -3.39 -18.50
N MET A 25 -54.08 -2.61 -17.73
CA MET A 25 -54.28 -1.16 -17.58
C MET A 25 -53.78 -0.39 -18.80
N TYR A 26 -52.74 -0.89 -19.46
CA TYR A 26 -52.09 -0.22 -20.59
C TYR A 26 -52.42 -0.86 -21.97
N ASP A 27 -53.38 -1.79 -22.04
CA ASP A 27 -53.76 -2.62 -23.22
C ASP A 27 -52.53 -3.17 -23.99
N ILE A 28 -51.49 -3.56 -23.25
CA ILE A 28 -50.24 -4.07 -23.81
C ILE A 28 -50.47 -5.52 -24.25
N ARG A 29 -50.18 -5.83 -25.52
CA ARG A 29 -50.34 -7.17 -26.09
C ARG A 29 -49.00 -7.77 -26.48
N ARG A 30 -48.72 -8.98 -26.02
CA ARG A 30 -47.55 -9.75 -26.48
C ARG A 30 -47.92 -10.53 -27.73
N LEU A 31 -47.17 -10.33 -28.81
CA LEU A 31 -47.26 -11.08 -30.06
C LEU A 31 -45.91 -11.75 -30.28
N ASP A 32 -45.79 -13.03 -29.95
CA ASP A 32 -44.60 -13.91 -30.10
C ASP A 32 -43.24 -13.25 -29.76
N HIS A 33 -42.67 -12.45 -30.68
CA HIS A 33 -41.39 -11.74 -30.54
C HIS A 33 -41.49 -10.21 -30.34
N ALA A 34 -42.69 -9.64 -30.23
CA ALA A 34 -42.95 -8.21 -30.08
C ALA A 34 -43.94 -7.92 -28.93
N ILE A 35 -43.74 -6.77 -28.28
CA ILE A 35 -44.69 -6.20 -27.32
C ILE A 35 -45.36 -5.03 -28.02
N LEU A 36 -46.64 -5.17 -28.32
CA LEU A 36 -47.45 -4.15 -28.98
C LEU A 36 -48.11 -3.27 -27.93
N PHE A 37 -47.79 -1.99 -27.99
CA PHE A 37 -48.55 -0.95 -27.29
C PHE A 37 -49.66 -0.49 -28.23
N PRO A 38 -50.87 -0.18 -27.72
CA PRO A 38 -51.92 0.40 -28.55
C PRO A 38 -51.40 1.70 -29.21
N HIS A 39 -51.70 1.91 -30.49
CA HIS A 39 -51.43 3.19 -31.15
C HIS A 39 -52.18 4.29 -30.40
N SER A 40 -51.43 5.28 -29.86
CA SER A 40 -51.88 6.58 -29.33
C SER A 40 -53.24 6.57 -28.62
N PHE A 41 -53.28 6.86 -27.32
CA PHE A 41 -54.52 7.06 -26.57
C PHE A 41 -55.25 8.33 -27.09
N GLU A 42 -55.90 8.26 -28.25
CA GLU A 42 -56.96 9.19 -28.61
C GLU A 42 -58.18 8.84 -27.76
N ARG A 43 -58.23 9.32 -26.51
CA ARG A 43 -59.52 9.81 -26.03
C ARG A 43 -59.82 11.03 -26.88
N SER A 44 -60.53 10.82 -27.98
CA SER A 44 -60.99 11.90 -28.82
C SER A 44 -61.70 12.94 -27.95
N LEU A 45 -61.33 14.19 -28.16
CA LEU A 45 -61.92 15.39 -27.58
C LEU A 45 -63.36 15.62 -28.11
N ALA A 46 -64.09 14.56 -28.46
CA ALA A 46 -65.26 14.59 -29.34
C ALA A 46 -66.49 13.84 -28.79
N SER A 47 -66.67 13.72 -27.47
CA SER A 47 -67.92 13.15 -26.92
C SER A 47 -68.62 13.92 -25.80
N SER A 48 -68.25 15.18 -25.52
CA SER A 48 -69.02 16.04 -24.59
C SER A 48 -69.72 17.24 -25.23
N ILE A 49 -69.66 17.42 -26.56
CA ILE A 49 -70.41 18.47 -27.25
C ILE A 49 -71.62 17.82 -27.94
N CYS A 50 -72.79 18.00 -27.30
CA CYS A 50 -74.16 17.97 -27.81
C CYS A 50 -75.09 17.22 -26.87
N LYS A 51 -75.50 17.89 -25.78
CA LYS A 51 -76.88 17.87 -25.24
C LYS A 51 -76.97 18.81 -24.03
N SER A 52 -77.28 20.07 -24.28
CA SER A 52 -78.30 20.75 -23.48
C SER A 52 -78.96 21.81 -24.34
N ASP A 53 -80.29 21.79 -24.31
CA ASP A 53 -81.20 22.58 -25.11
C ASP A 53 -80.96 24.09 -25.09
N ASN A 54 -81.29 24.67 -26.24
CA ASN A 54 -81.50 26.07 -26.56
C ASN A 54 -82.21 26.90 -25.47
N ARG A 55 -81.76 28.15 -25.29
CA ARG A 55 -82.57 29.34 -25.64
C ARG A 55 -81.72 30.63 -25.67
N VAL A 56 -82.02 31.45 -26.69
CA VAL A 56 -81.54 32.81 -27.02
C VAL A 56 -80.11 32.84 -27.59
N GLY A 57 -79.81 33.19 -28.85
CA GLY A 57 -80.52 33.93 -29.89
C GLY A 57 -79.63 35.12 -30.29
N VAL A 58 -78.98 35.07 -31.47
CA VAL A 58 -78.58 36.19 -32.37
C VAL A 58 -77.77 35.62 -33.57
N ASP A 59 -78.40 35.72 -34.75
CA ASP A 59 -77.99 36.01 -36.13
C ASP A 59 -76.74 35.43 -36.85
N ASP A 60 -77.06 34.94 -38.06
CA ASP A 60 -76.29 34.45 -39.23
C ASP A 60 -75.12 35.36 -39.71
N ALA A 61 -74.07 34.95 -40.45
CA ALA A 61 -73.99 34.12 -41.67
C ALA A 61 -72.48 33.77 -42.02
N PRO A 62 -72.07 33.17 -43.18
CA PRO A 62 -71.56 31.79 -43.19
C PRO A 62 -70.19 31.51 -43.90
N ALA A 63 -69.67 30.30 -43.62
CA ALA A 63 -68.94 29.35 -44.49
C ALA A 63 -67.56 29.67 -45.10
N ARG A 64 -66.59 28.75 -44.86
CA ARG A 64 -66.00 27.83 -45.88
C ARG A 64 -65.09 26.78 -45.23
N TYR A 65 -65.54 25.54 -45.20
CA TYR A 65 -64.71 24.35 -44.97
C TYR A 65 -64.29 23.74 -46.31
N ALA A 66 -63.02 23.37 -46.45
CA ALA A 66 -62.55 22.43 -47.45
C ALA A 66 -62.35 21.05 -46.79
N ARG A 67 -63.11 20.04 -47.23
CA ARG A 67 -62.84 18.60 -47.03
C ARG A 67 -61.84 18.14 -48.08
N VAL A 68 -61.00 17.13 -47.78
CA VAL A 68 -60.96 15.81 -48.46
C VAL A 68 -60.20 14.76 -47.58
N PRO A 69 -60.16 13.43 -47.86
CA PRO A 69 -60.65 12.39 -46.94
C PRO A 69 -59.60 11.29 -46.60
N PHE A 70 -59.89 10.38 -45.68
CA PHE A 70 -59.55 8.97 -45.94
C PHE A 70 -60.38 7.98 -45.11
N THR A 71 -60.80 6.94 -45.80
CA THR A 71 -61.65 5.82 -45.38
C THR A 71 -60.81 4.67 -44.82
N SER A 72 -61.28 4.02 -43.75
CA SER A 72 -61.48 2.56 -43.78
C SER A 72 -62.35 2.13 -42.60
N ARG A 73 -63.42 1.39 -42.94
CA ARG A 73 -64.21 0.59 -42.02
C ARG A 73 -63.37 -0.63 -41.64
N LEU A 74 -63.43 -1.05 -40.38
CA LEU A 74 -63.65 -2.46 -40.03
C LEU A 74 -64.08 -2.58 -38.57
N SER A 75 -65.25 -3.18 -38.44
CA SER A 75 -65.96 -3.55 -37.23
C SER A 75 -65.27 -4.67 -36.47
N PHE A 76 -65.13 -4.56 -35.14
CA PHE A 76 -65.19 -5.72 -34.25
C PHE A 76 -65.96 -5.40 -32.97
N VAL A 77 -67.01 -6.19 -32.76
CA VAL A 77 -67.90 -6.22 -31.60
C VAL A 77 -67.12 -6.65 -30.35
N ARG A 78 -67.23 -5.91 -29.25
CA ARG A 78 -66.86 -6.40 -27.91
C ARG A 78 -67.86 -5.94 -26.85
N LYS A 79 -68.34 -6.92 -26.06
CA LYS A 79 -69.33 -6.82 -24.98
C LYS A 79 -68.91 -5.81 -23.89
N PRO A 80 -69.87 -5.13 -23.21
CA PRO A 80 -69.55 -4.23 -22.12
C PRO A 80 -69.37 -5.01 -20.80
N ASN A 81 -68.18 -4.94 -20.20
CA ASN A 81 -68.03 -5.23 -18.78
C ASN A 81 -68.21 -3.92 -18.00
N ARG A 82 -69.35 -3.81 -17.32
CA ARG A 82 -69.63 -2.79 -16.30
C ARG A 82 -68.66 -2.97 -15.13
N LEU A 83 -67.89 -1.94 -14.81
CA LEU A 83 -67.36 -1.71 -13.47
C LEU A 83 -67.95 -0.39 -12.97
N THR A 84 -68.95 -0.52 -12.09
CA THR A 84 -69.60 0.56 -11.36
C THR A 84 -68.63 1.13 -10.32
N ALA A 85 -68.12 2.34 -10.55
CA ALA A 85 -67.59 3.17 -9.48
C ALA A 85 -68.77 3.90 -8.82
N LYS A 86 -69.10 3.52 -7.59
CA LYS A 86 -70.03 4.27 -6.73
C LYS A 86 -69.41 5.63 -6.41
N HIS A 87 -69.98 6.71 -6.93
CA HIS A 87 -69.83 8.04 -6.34
C HIS A 87 -70.74 8.13 -5.10
N PRO A 88 -70.24 8.40 -3.89
CA PRO A 88 -71.08 8.94 -2.84
C PRO A 88 -71.14 10.46 -3.03
N GLY A 89 -72.30 10.95 -3.46
CA GLY A 89 -72.61 12.37 -3.35
C GLY A 89 -72.58 12.79 -1.88
N ARG A 90 -71.79 13.81 -1.54
CA ARG A 90 -71.88 14.48 -0.24
C ARG A 90 -72.40 15.89 -0.45
N ARG A 91 -73.64 16.08 0.01
CA ARG A 91 -74.23 17.36 0.37
C ARG A 91 -73.31 18.06 1.37
N TYR A 92 -73.19 19.36 1.17
CA TYR A 92 -72.63 20.32 2.13
C TYR A 92 -73.49 20.30 3.40
N THR A 93 -72.90 19.96 4.53
CA THR A 93 -73.40 20.33 5.86
C THR A 93 -72.18 20.69 6.69
N ASP A 94 -72.15 21.95 7.14
CA ASP A 94 -71.34 22.44 8.25
C ASP A 94 -71.46 21.49 9.44
N ASP A 95 -70.33 21.09 10.03
CA ASP A 95 -70.17 21.01 11.49
C ASP A 95 -68.70 20.72 11.82
N GLY A 96 -68.18 21.52 12.75
CA GLY A 96 -66.78 21.48 13.17
C GLY A 96 -66.44 20.27 14.02
N ALA A 97 -65.32 19.61 13.70
CA ALA A 97 -64.48 18.89 14.65
C ALA A 97 -63.09 18.64 14.04
N SER A 98 -62.06 19.09 14.74
CA SER A 98 -60.64 18.79 14.48
C SER A 98 -60.34 17.30 14.66
N PRO A 99 -59.38 16.76 13.88
CA PRO A 99 -58.33 15.96 14.51
C PRO A 99 -56.93 16.47 14.15
N ARG A 100 -56.14 16.70 15.21
CA ARG A 100 -54.67 16.75 15.18
C ARG A 100 -54.14 15.38 14.73
N ASP A 101 -53.21 15.33 13.77
CA ASP A 101 -51.89 14.72 13.98
C ASP A 101 -50.90 14.86 12.80
N SER A 102 -49.71 15.34 13.19
CA SER A 102 -48.35 15.15 12.66
C SER A 102 -48.08 14.93 11.16
N SER A 103 -47.79 16.02 10.44
CA SER A 103 -46.69 16.06 9.45
C SER A 103 -46.19 17.51 9.30
N SER A 104 -45.23 17.89 10.14
CA SER A 104 -44.81 19.28 10.39
C SER A 104 -44.05 19.96 9.24
N SER A 105 -43.52 19.23 8.26
CA SER A 105 -42.75 19.82 7.15
C SER A 105 -43.57 20.09 5.87
N ALA A 106 -44.63 19.34 5.61
CA ALA A 106 -45.51 19.55 4.45
C ALA A 106 -46.53 20.69 4.67
N LEU A 107 -46.81 21.05 5.93
CA LEU A 107 -47.80 22.06 6.32
C LEU A 107 -47.27 23.50 6.27
N LEU A 108 -45.96 23.70 6.24
CA LEU A 108 -45.37 25.05 6.14
C LEU A 108 -45.53 25.62 4.73
N ILE A 109 -45.32 24.83 3.67
CA ILE A 109 -45.33 25.34 2.28
C ILE A 109 -46.75 25.65 1.77
N HIS A 110 -47.77 24.93 2.26
CA HIS A 110 -49.16 25.18 1.86
C HIS A 110 -49.76 26.49 2.40
N ARG A 111 -49.09 27.15 3.36
CA ARG A 111 -49.50 28.45 3.93
C ARG A 111 -48.90 29.67 3.22
N PHE A 112 -47.91 29.48 2.34
CA PHE A 112 -47.29 30.58 1.61
C PHE A 112 -47.81 30.63 0.17
N GLY A 113 -47.93 31.84 -0.38
CA GLY A 113 -48.38 32.04 -1.77
C GLY A 113 -47.48 31.32 -2.79
N PRO A 114 -47.97 31.08 -4.01
CA PRO A 114 -47.26 30.34 -5.06
C PRO A 114 -45.86 30.91 -5.35
N ASP A 115 -45.70 32.23 -5.26
CA ASP A 115 -44.42 32.92 -5.50
C ASP A 115 -43.35 32.60 -4.45
N VAL A 116 -43.75 32.41 -3.19
CA VAL A 116 -42.82 32.05 -2.10
C VAL A 116 -42.32 30.61 -2.25
N ALA A 117 -43.20 29.69 -2.66
CA ALA A 117 -42.81 28.30 -2.91
C ALA A 117 -41.82 28.18 -4.09
N ILE A 118 -41.96 29.03 -5.11
CA ILE A 118 -41.02 29.13 -6.23
C ILE A 118 -39.68 29.71 -5.76
N ALA A 119 -39.69 30.78 -4.96
CA ALA A 119 -38.48 31.38 -4.39
C ALA A 119 -37.69 30.39 -3.52
N ILE A 120 -38.38 29.62 -2.65
CA ILE A 120 -37.76 28.55 -1.84
C ILE A 120 -37.19 27.46 -2.76
N GLY A 121 -37.92 27.04 -3.79
CA GLY A 121 -37.47 26.06 -4.77
C GLY A 121 -36.17 26.47 -5.47
N PHE A 122 -36.11 27.70 -5.99
CA PHE A 122 -34.89 28.23 -6.61
C PHE A 122 -33.75 28.47 -5.63
N GLY A 123 -34.05 28.93 -4.40
CA GLY A 123 -33.04 29.06 -3.34
C GLY A 123 -32.35 27.72 -3.04
N MET A 124 -33.13 26.64 -2.96
CA MET A 124 -32.60 25.28 -2.78
C MET A 124 -31.84 24.76 -4.01
N ILE A 125 -32.31 25.05 -5.23
CA ILE A 125 -31.56 24.72 -6.45
C ILE A 125 -30.21 25.43 -6.46
N MET A 126 -30.18 26.74 -6.19
CA MET A 126 -28.94 27.51 -6.14
C MET A 126 -27.98 26.98 -5.09
N LEU A 127 -28.47 26.65 -3.88
CA LEU A 127 -27.65 26.03 -2.85
C LEU A 127 -27.11 24.66 -3.29
N SER A 128 -27.95 23.84 -3.93
CA SER A 128 -27.53 22.54 -4.47
C SER A 128 -26.49 22.69 -5.58
N LEU A 129 -26.61 23.67 -6.47
CA LEU A 129 -25.64 23.93 -7.53
C LEU A 129 -24.30 24.42 -6.96
N VAL A 130 -24.34 25.38 -6.02
CA VAL A 130 -23.14 25.89 -5.35
C VAL A 130 -22.40 24.76 -4.62
N THR A 131 -23.12 23.91 -3.88
CA THR A 131 -22.52 22.75 -3.20
C THR A 131 -21.93 21.74 -4.18
N ASN A 132 -22.59 21.44 -5.30
CA ASN A 132 -22.02 20.56 -6.35
C ASN A 132 -20.75 21.14 -6.99
N VAL A 133 -20.68 22.46 -7.17
CA VAL A 133 -19.51 23.16 -7.70
C VAL A 133 -18.37 23.16 -6.68
N ILE A 134 -18.64 23.46 -5.41
CA ILE A 134 -17.64 23.39 -4.34
C ILE A 134 -17.09 21.96 -4.20
N TYR A 135 -17.95 20.95 -4.23
CA TYR A 135 -17.50 19.56 -4.13
C TYR A 135 -16.56 19.20 -5.29
N MET A 136 -16.92 19.59 -6.52
CA MET A 136 -16.10 19.33 -7.72
C MET A 136 -14.77 20.08 -7.71
N LEU A 137 -14.74 21.35 -7.28
CA LEU A 137 -13.53 22.18 -7.37
C LEU A 137 -12.61 22.08 -6.15
N VAL A 138 -13.14 21.71 -4.98
CA VAL A 138 -12.42 21.76 -3.70
C VAL A 138 -12.36 20.39 -3.05
N THR A 139 -13.50 19.81 -2.69
CA THR A 139 -13.53 18.63 -1.80
C THR A 139 -13.09 17.33 -2.48
N ALA A 140 -13.55 17.05 -3.72
CA ALA A 140 -13.16 15.84 -4.43
C ALA A 140 -11.67 15.83 -4.82
N PRO A 141 -11.09 16.92 -5.37
CA PRO A 141 -9.65 16.98 -5.65
C PRO A 141 -8.75 16.82 -4.42
N GLN A 142 -9.21 17.25 -3.23
CA GLN A 142 -8.49 17.09 -1.97
C GLN A 142 -8.37 15.64 -1.46
N SER A 143 -9.06 14.69 -2.10
CA SER A 143 -8.87 13.26 -1.80
C SER A 143 -8.50 12.46 -3.04
N MET A 144 -8.64 12.97 -4.26
CA MET A 144 -8.45 12.21 -5.50
C MET A 144 -7.31 12.77 -6.36
N ALA A 145 -6.19 13.17 -5.75
CA ALA A 145 -5.02 13.63 -6.51
C ALA A 145 -4.30 12.47 -7.24
N ASN A 146 -4.39 11.25 -6.70
CA ASN A 146 -3.79 10.01 -7.20
C ASN A 146 -4.67 8.82 -6.79
N ASP A 147 -4.33 7.62 -7.27
CA ASP A 147 -5.15 6.43 -7.03
C ASP A 147 -5.00 5.87 -5.59
N TYR A 148 -4.07 6.40 -4.80
CA TYR A 148 -3.98 6.15 -3.35
C TYR A 148 -5.05 6.91 -2.57
N TYR A 149 -5.70 7.87 -3.23
CA TYR A 149 -6.58 8.86 -2.64
C TYR A 149 -5.90 9.76 -1.60
N TRP A 150 -4.60 9.98 -1.76
CA TRP A 150 -3.78 10.73 -0.82
C TRP A 150 -3.29 12.04 -1.47
N ALA A 151 -3.98 13.16 -1.18
CA ALA A 151 -3.74 14.41 -1.90
C ALA A 151 -2.33 15.00 -1.76
N SER A 152 -1.73 14.90 -0.57
CA SER A 152 -0.38 15.40 -0.31
C SER A 152 0.74 14.44 -0.74
N PHE A 153 0.40 13.26 -1.28
CA PHE A 153 1.41 12.28 -1.68
C PHE A 153 2.21 12.73 -2.91
N ASN A 154 3.51 12.90 -2.73
CA ASN A 154 4.47 13.21 -3.78
C ASN A 154 5.70 12.28 -3.66
N SER A 155 6.51 12.21 -4.72
CA SER A 155 7.69 11.34 -4.74
C SER A 155 8.82 11.87 -3.86
N THR A 156 9.09 13.18 -3.89
CA THR A 156 10.26 13.77 -3.21
C THR A 156 10.08 14.03 -1.72
N GLY A 157 8.83 14.08 -1.26
CA GLY A 157 8.48 14.31 0.13
C GLY A 157 7.90 13.07 0.79
N THR A 158 6.64 12.74 0.49
CA THR A 158 5.89 11.69 1.18
C THR A 158 6.46 10.30 0.93
N HIS A 159 6.72 9.94 -0.33
CA HIS A 159 7.33 8.65 -0.67
C HIS A 159 8.73 8.57 -0.08
N ALA A 160 9.54 9.61 -0.25
CA ALA A 160 10.89 9.68 0.31
C ALA A 160 10.93 9.48 1.84
N PHE A 161 10.06 10.19 2.56
CA PHE A 161 9.92 10.08 4.01
C PHE A 161 9.52 8.66 4.43
N LEU A 162 8.53 8.05 3.75
CA LEU A 162 8.11 6.68 4.05
C LEU A 162 9.24 5.67 3.85
N ILE A 163 10.06 5.84 2.81
CA ILE A 163 11.22 4.96 2.61
C ILE A 163 12.19 5.11 3.78
N GLN A 164 12.55 6.34 4.18
CA GLN A 164 13.46 6.55 5.30
C GLN A 164 12.89 5.98 6.61
N LEU A 165 11.58 6.13 6.82
CA LEU A 165 10.86 5.52 7.93
C LEU A 165 11.00 4.00 7.91
N PHE A 166 10.66 3.34 6.80
CA PHE A 166 10.79 1.88 6.69
C PHE A 166 12.24 1.42 6.84
N ASN A 167 13.21 2.10 6.22
CA ASN A 167 14.64 1.79 6.35
C ASN A 167 15.08 1.78 7.82
N ARG A 168 14.60 2.73 8.62
CA ARG A 168 14.84 2.74 10.07
C ARG A 168 14.08 1.62 10.77
N GLN A 169 12.76 1.55 10.60
CA GLN A 169 11.92 0.60 11.34
C GLN A 169 12.26 -0.87 11.07
N LEU A 170 12.88 -1.17 9.93
CA LEU A 170 13.27 -2.53 9.53
C LEU A 170 14.66 -2.95 10.01
N LEU A 171 15.39 -2.06 10.71
CA LEU A 171 16.57 -2.44 11.51
C LEU A 171 16.18 -3.11 12.84
N ASP A 172 14.90 -3.07 13.20
CA ASP A 172 14.36 -3.70 14.41
C ASP A 172 14.18 -5.20 14.18
N VAL A 173 14.70 -6.03 15.09
CA VAL A 173 14.59 -7.50 15.03
C VAL A 173 13.12 -7.95 15.14
N ASN A 174 12.27 -7.14 15.78
CA ASN A 174 10.82 -7.37 15.89
C ASN A 174 10.02 -6.50 14.91
N ALA A 175 10.43 -6.46 13.65
CA ALA A 175 9.83 -5.61 12.62
C ALA A 175 8.32 -5.83 12.37
N ASN A 176 7.69 -6.90 12.86
CA ASN A 176 6.26 -7.14 12.70
C ASN A 176 5.44 -6.31 13.68
N LYS A 177 5.09 -5.08 13.27
CA LYS A 177 4.35 -4.13 14.10
C LYS A 177 3.39 -3.28 13.29
N VAL A 178 2.30 -2.88 13.93
CA VAL A 178 1.37 -1.87 13.40
C VAL A 178 1.71 -0.55 14.07
N VAL A 179 2.06 0.43 13.24
CA VAL A 179 2.59 1.72 13.65
C VAL A 179 1.66 2.83 13.23
N ARG A 180 1.52 3.82 14.11
CA ARG A 180 0.93 5.12 13.82
C ARG A 180 2.02 6.13 13.56
N VAL A 181 2.16 6.52 12.30
CA VAL A 181 3.29 7.35 11.86
C VAL A 181 3.11 8.83 12.19
N ASP A 182 1.93 9.20 12.68
CA ASP A 182 1.61 10.54 13.16
C ASP A 182 2.10 10.83 14.60
N THR A 183 2.83 9.90 15.22
CA THR A 183 3.43 10.13 16.54
C THR A 183 4.82 10.77 16.43
N PRO A 184 5.18 11.73 17.32
CA PRO A 184 6.47 12.44 17.29
C PRO A 184 7.74 11.56 17.27
N GLY A 185 7.68 10.35 17.83
CA GLY A 185 8.81 9.42 17.85
C GLY A 185 9.25 8.90 16.49
N TYR A 186 8.47 9.14 15.42
CA TYR A 186 8.80 8.82 14.03
C TYR A 186 9.21 10.04 13.21
N ALA A 187 9.34 11.22 13.83
CA ALA A 187 9.83 12.40 13.15
C ALA A 187 11.26 12.18 12.62
N ASP A 188 11.56 12.78 11.49
CA ASP A 188 12.86 12.72 10.85
C ASP A 188 13.56 14.08 10.89
N LEU A 189 14.82 14.06 11.32
CA LEU A 189 15.72 15.22 11.36
C LEU A 189 16.86 15.13 10.35
N THR A 190 17.01 14.01 9.64
CA THR A 190 18.11 13.86 8.67
C THR A 190 17.84 14.60 7.37
N GLN A 191 16.58 14.86 7.03
CA GLN A 191 16.18 15.49 5.78
C GLN A 191 14.89 16.29 5.94
N LEU A 192 14.77 17.40 5.20
CA LEU A 192 13.61 18.29 5.29
C LEU A 192 12.44 17.89 4.37
N TYR A 193 12.70 17.12 3.31
CA TYR A 193 11.69 16.63 2.36
C TYR A 193 10.90 17.73 1.61
N ASN A 194 11.51 18.90 1.45
CA ASN A 194 10.91 20.07 0.80
C ASN A 194 11.60 20.47 -0.53
N GLU A 195 12.55 19.67 -0.99
CA GLU A 195 13.32 19.91 -2.21
C GLU A 195 12.65 19.28 -3.45
N SER A 196 13.05 19.73 -4.64
CA SER A 196 12.59 19.19 -5.93
C SER A 196 13.14 17.80 -6.26
N THR A 197 14.15 17.35 -5.50
CA THR A 197 14.75 16.02 -5.60
C THR A 197 15.07 15.53 -4.19
N SER A 198 14.89 14.24 -3.94
CA SER A 198 15.27 13.60 -2.67
C SER A 198 16.19 12.42 -2.96
N VAL A 199 17.42 12.45 -2.44
CA VAL A 199 18.33 11.31 -2.44
C VAL A 199 18.32 10.71 -1.04
N LEU A 200 18.05 9.43 -0.95
CA LEU A 200 17.91 8.69 0.30
C LEU A 200 19.08 7.74 0.44
N LEU A 201 19.62 7.64 1.65
CA LEU A 201 20.79 6.83 1.95
C LEU A 201 20.39 5.68 2.88
N SER A 202 20.88 4.48 2.59
CA SER A 202 20.67 3.29 3.41
C SER A 202 21.98 2.55 3.62
N GLY A 203 22.07 1.75 4.70
CA GLY A 203 23.28 1.01 5.02
C GLY A 203 23.67 0.04 3.91
N GLY A 204 24.94 0.08 3.50
CA GLY A 204 25.52 -0.74 2.42
C GLY A 204 25.31 -2.25 2.61
N VAL A 205 25.18 -2.68 3.86
CA VAL A 205 25.19 -4.09 4.29
C VAL A 205 23.80 -4.60 4.69
N THR A 206 22.78 -3.75 4.64
CA THR A 206 21.38 -4.09 4.96
C THR A 206 20.88 -5.35 4.23
N PRO A 207 21.18 -5.57 2.93
CA PRO A 207 20.76 -6.79 2.24
C PRO A 207 21.38 -8.06 2.84
N LYS A 208 22.67 -8.02 3.17
CA LYS A 208 23.38 -9.16 3.79
C LYS A 208 22.87 -9.43 5.21
N GLN A 209 22.62 -8.38 5.99
CA GLN A 209 21.97 -8.50 7.30
C GLN A 209 20.65 -9.25 7.20
N HIS A 210 19.86 -9.01 6.16
CA HIS A 210 18.61 -9.73 5.97
C HIS A 210 18.83 -11.17 5.52
N LEU A 211 19.67 -11.39 4.49
CA LEU A 211 19.94 -12.73 3.94
C LEU A 211 20.47 -13.70 5.01
N TYR A 212 21.47 -13.28 5.77
CA TYR A 212 22.15 -14.15 6.73
C TYR A 212 21.55 -14.07 8.14
N GLY A 213 21.01 -12.92 8.52
CA GLY A 213 20.56 -12.67 9.88
C GLY A 213 19.12 -13.04 10.18
N PHE A 214 18.26 -13.05 9.16
CA PHE A 214 16.89 -13.54 9.34
C PHE A 214 16.85 -15.04 9.09
N HIS A 215 16.42 -15.82 10.08
CA HIS A 215 16.18 -17.24 9.88
C HIS A 215 14.88 -17.42 9.10
N SER A 216 15.01 -17.48 7.77
CA SER A 216 13.93 -17.91 6.88
C SER A 216 13.36 -19.23 7.40
N THR A 217 12.04 -19.30 7.46
CA THR A 217 11.37 -20.54 7.86
C THR A 217 11.64 -21.62 6.81
N LEU A 218 11.72 -22.88 7.24
CA LEU A 218 12.09 -23.97 6.33
C LEU A 218 11.13 -24.12 5.14
N ASP A 219 9.86 -23.73 5.29
CA ASP A 219 8.89 -23.67 4.20
C ASP A 219 9.33 -22.70 3.09
N GLN A 220 9.79 -21.49 3.47
CA GLN A 220 10.28 -20.52 2.49
C GLN A 220 11.58 -21.01 1.83
N VAL A 221 12.50 -21.58 2.61
CA VAL A 221 13.76 -22.16 2.10
C VAL A 221 13.48 -23.23 1.05
N ILE A 222 12.53 -24.13 1.31
CA ILE A 222 12.15 -25.19 0.36
C ILE A 222 11.54 -24.58 -0.91
N VAL A 223 10.71 -23.55 -0.79
CA VAL A 223 10.15 -22.83 -1.96
C VAL A 223 11.27 -22.17 -2.78
N ASP A 224 12.22 -21.50 -2.13
CA ASP A 224 13.34 -20.82 -2.79
C ASP A 224 14.28 -21.83 -3.49
N LEU A 225 14.59 -22.95 -2.83
CA LEU A 225 15.37 -24.05 -3.44
C LEU A 225 14.71 -24.63 -4.69
N ARG A 226 13.37 -24.73 -4.68
CA ARG A 226 12.57 -25.22 -5.81
C ARG A 226 12.48 -24.21 -6.96
N ALA A 227 12.64 -22.92 -6.66
CA ALA A 227 12.65 -21.86 -7.65
C ALA A 227 14.02 -21.65 -8.30
N MET A 228 15.11 -21.95 -7.57
CA MET A 228 16.51 -21.80 -7.99
C MET A 228 16.80 -22.44 -9.36
N ASP A 229 17.65 -21.79 -10.16
CA ASP A 229 18.22 -22.41 -11.35
C ASP A 229 19.11 -23.60 -10.95
N PRO A 230 18.81 -24.84 -11.39
CA PRO A 230 19.63 -25.99 -11.07
C PRO A 230 21.12 -25.76 -11.33
N CYS A 231 21.52 -25.09 -12.42
CA CYS A 231 22.94 -24.89 -12.72
C CYS A 231 23.67 -23.97 -11.73
N MET A 232 22.93 -23.17 -10.96
CA MET A 232 23.47 -22.29 -9.92
C MET A 232 23.70 -23.01 -8.58
N MET A 233 23.23 -24.25 -8.41
CA MET A 233 23.28 -24.94 -7.11
C MET A 233 24.69 -25.03 -6.47
N PRO A 234 25.79 -25.39 -7.18
CA PRO A 234 27.13 -25.49 -6.58
C PRO A 234 27.71 -24.15 -6.19
N TRP A 235 27.11 -23.08 -6.70
CA TRP A 235 27.50 -21.73 -6.39
C TRP A 235 26.84 -21.22 -5.12
N MET A 236 25.78 -21.86 -4.63
CA MET A 236 25.23 -21.59 -3.30
C MET A 236 26.34 -21.80 -2.27
N PHE A 237 26.70 -20.74 -1.54
CA PHE A 237 27.95 -20.76 -0.78
C PHE A 237 27.81 -21.48 0.55
N THR A 238 28.15 -22.77 0.55
CA THR A 238 28.19 -23.64 1.73
C THR A 238 29.27 -24.70 1.59
N GLN A 239 29.86 -25.14 2.71
CA GLN A 239 30.71 -26.32 2.78
C GLN A 239 29.88 -27.50 3.26
N TYR A 240 29.54 -28.40 2.34
CA TYR A 240 28.77 -29.60 2.68
C TYR A 240 29.54 -30.51 3.64
N CYS A 241 28.83 -30.96 4.66
CA CYS A 241 29.35 -31.87 5.67
C CYS A 241 28.85 -33.29 5.48
N TRP A 242 27.64 -33.43 4.94
CA TRP A 242 27.01 -34.73 4.72
C TRP A 242 26.30 -34.77 3.37
N VAL A 243 26.32 -35.95 2.75
CA VAL A 243 25.51 -36.23 1.57
C VAL A 243 24.04 -36.32 1.98
N ASP A 244 23.74 -37.03 3.06
CA ASP A 244 22.40 -37.46 3.47
C ASP A 244 21.98 -36.97 4.86
N PHE A 245 20.66 -36.85 5.10
CA PHE A 245 20.12 -36.42 6.40
C PHE A 245 20.42 -37.40 7.54
N THR A 246 20.66 -38.68 7.24
CA THR A 246 21.04 -39.67 8.25
C THR A 246 22.53 -39.69 8.58
N LYS A 247 23.32 -38.76 7.98
CA LYS A 247 24.75 -38.56 8.25
C LYS A 247 25.59 -39.82 8.01
N ARG A 248 25.20 -40.66 7.05
CA ARG A 248 25.93 -41.89 6.70
C ARG A 248 27.19 -41.59 5.91
N TRP A 249 27.14 -40.59 5.04
CA TRP A 249 28.27 -40.22 4.19
C TRP A 249 28.75 -38.81 4.50
N GLU A 250 29.93 -38.75 5.12
CA GLU A 250 30.65 -37.52 5.43
C GLU A 250 31.34 -36.93 4.19
N MET A 251 31.41 -35.60 4.10
CA MET A 251 31.98 -34.87 2.95
C MET A 251 33.05 -33.84 3.32
N ALA A 252 33.22 -33.49 4.60
CA ALA A 252 34.20 -32.46 4.96
C ALA A 252 35.63 -32.92 4.61
N SER A 253 36.41 -32.01 4.04
CA SER A 253 37.80 -32.22 3.64
C SER A 253 38.71 -32.65 4.80
N THR A 254 38.44 -32.19 6.02
CA THR A 254 39.20 -32.57 7.22
C THR A 254 38.30 -33.10 8.32
N ALA A 255 38.86 -33.96 9.19
CA ALA A 255 38.14 -34.48 10.35
C ALA A 255 37.80 -33.37 11.37
N ALA A 256 38.63 -32.33 11.48
CA ALA A 256 38.34 -31.18 12.33
C ALA A 256 37.13 -30.39 11.80
N ARG A 257 37.08 -30.13 10.49
CA ARG A 257 35.92 -29.49 9.85
C ARG A 257 34.64 -30.32 10.01
N GLN A 258 34.73 -31.66 9.86
CA GLN A 258 33.59 -32.55 10.05
C GLN A 258 32.99 -32.45 11.46
N ARG A 259 33.83 -32.29 12.49
CA ARG A 259 33.38 -32.13 13.88
C ARG A 259 32.74 -30.77 14.16
N ARG A 260 33.12 -29.72 13.41
CA ARG A 260 32.50 -28.38 13.51
C ARG A 260 31.13 -28.28 12.87
N CYS A 261 30.77 -29.22 12.00
CA CYS A 261 29.51 -29.20 11.28
C CYS A 261 28.29 -29.13 12.20
N ASP A 262 27.43 -28.14 11.97
CA ASP A 262 26.16 -28.03 12.65
C ASP A 262 25.10 -28.92 11.99
N GLY A 263 24.75 -30.02 12.65
CA GLY A 263 23.73 -30.95 12.18
C GLY A 263 22.29 -30.41 12.20
N SER A 264 22.05 -29.23 12.78
CA SER A 264 20.74 -28.55 12.74
C SER A 264 20.57 -27.61 11.54
N ASN A 265 21.66 -27.33 10.81
CA ASN A 265 21.66 -26.47 9.62
C ASN A 265 21.53 -27.29 8.33
N GLY A 266 20.40 -27.18 7.64
CA GLY A 266 20.09 -27.86 6.39
C GLY A 266 21.06 -27.54 5.25
N ALA A 267 21.73 -26.38 5.28
CA ALA A 267 22.73 -26.01 4.28
C ALA A 267 24.01 -26.86 4.33
N MET A 268 24.20 -27.64 5.40
CA MET A 268 25.32 -28.58 5.55
C MET A 268 25.04 -29.94 4.90
N PHE A 269 23.82 -30.17 4.40
CA PHE A 269 23.36 -31.43 3.82
C PHE A 269 23.05 -31.27 2.35
N LEU A 270 23.71 -32.08 1.51
CA LEU A 270 23.49 -32.04 0.07
C LEU A 270 22.09 -32.59 -0.31
N GLU A 271 21.59 -33.57 0.42
CA GLU A 271 20.26 -34.18 0.22
C GLU A 271 19.14 -33.15 0.19
N GLY A 272 19.12 -32.19 1.12
CA GLY A 272 18.05 -31.19 1.18
C GLY A 272 17.97 -30.34 -0.08
N VAL A 273 19.12 -30.00 -0.65
CA VAL A 273 19.21 -29.22 -1.89
C VAL A 273 18.81 -30.07 -3.09
N LEU A 274 19.36 -31.28 -3.20
CA LEU A 274 19.12 -32.19 -4.32
C LEU A 274 17.67 -32.67 -4.42
N ARG A 275 16.99 -32.90 -3.29
CA ARG A 275 15.57 -33.28 -3.23
C ARG A 275 14.63 -32.17 -3.70
N ASN A 276 15.11 -30.92 -3.71
CA ASN A 276 14.34 -29.73 -4.06
C ASN A 276 14.78 -29.08 -5.38
N LEU A 277 15.61 -29.74 -6.20
CA LEU A 277 15.98 -29.22 -7.52
C LEU A 277 14.76 -29.05 -8.44
N ARG A 278 14.70 -27.91 -9.15
CA ARG A 278 13.67 -27.63 -10.18
C ARG A 278 13.66 -28.62 -11.33
N SER A 279 14.83 -29.05 -11.78
CA SER A 279 14.99 -30.00 -12.88
C SER A 279 16.30 -30.77 -12.76
N TRP A 280 16.20 -32.09 -12.62
CA TRP A 280 17.34 -33.00 -12.65
C TRP A 280 18.02 -33.05 -14.02
N ASP A 281 17.28 -32.84 -15.11
CA ASP A 281 17.86 -32.87 -16.45
C ASP A 281 18.72 -31.63 -16.72
N SER A 282 18.24 -30.45 -16.33
CA SER A 282 19.02 -29.21 -16.39
C SER A 282 20.25 -29.30 -15.49
N TRP A 283 20.08 -29.85 -14.29
CA TRP A 283 21.20 -30.12 -13.39
C TRP A 283 22.29 -30.99 -14.03
N ARG A 284 21.90 -32.14 -14.60
CA ARG A 284 22.82 -33.07 -15.26
C ARG A 284 23.55 -32.44 -16.43
N SER A 285 22.92 -31.53 -17.18
CA SER A 285 23.59 -30.85 -18.30
C SER A 285 24.74 -29.94 -17.88
N CYS A 286 24.71 -29.42 -16.64
CA CYS A 286 25.73 -28.52 -16.12
C CYS A 286 26.78 -29.24 -15.25
N TRP A 287 26.34 -30.20 -14.42
CA TRP A 287 27.17 -30.78 -13.35
C TRP A 287 27.12 -32.31 -13.29
N GLY A 288 26.49 -32.98 -14.26
CA GLY A 288 26.26 -34.43 -14.25
C GLY A 288 27.53 -35.25 -14.13
N ASP A 289 28.55 -34.97 -14.95
CA ASP A 289 29.81 -35.71 -14.95
C ASP A 289 30.60 -35.51 -13.63
N SER A 290 30.66 -34.27 -13.14
CA SER A 290 31.29 -33.96 -11.84
C SER A 290 30.57 -34.65 -10.69
N PHE A 291 29.23 -34.60 -10.65
CA PHE A 291 28.43 -35.27 -9.62
C PHE A 291 28.60 -36.79 -9.67
N GLU A 292 28.69 -37.34 -10.88
CA GLU A 292 28.90 -38.76 -11.12
C GLU A 292 30.23 -39.24 -10.54
N ILE A 293 31.32 -38.50 -10.80
CA ILE A 293 32.65 -38.78 -10.25
C ILE A 293 32.69 -38.58 -8.74
N ALA A 294 32.24 -37.41 -8.28
CA ALA A 294 32.38 -36.99 -6.89
C ALA A 294 31.60 -37.89 -5.91
N LEU A 295 30.37 -38.27 -6.29
CA LEU A 295 29.36 -38.78 -5.36
C LEU A 295 28.61 -40.01 -5.89
N ALA A 296 28.05 -39.96 -7.10
CA ALA A 296 27.13 -41.02 -7.52
C ALA A 296 27.82 -42.39 -7.69
N ARG A 297 28.99 -42.44 -8.33
CA ARG A 297 29.79 -43.66 -8.51
C ARG A 297 30.12 -44.35 -7.18
N PRO A 298 30.71 -43.69 -6.16
CA PRO A 298 30.99 -44.33 -4.88
C PRO A 298 29.72 -44.73 -4.13
N LEU A 299 28.65 -43.93 -4.19
CA LEU A 299 27.37 -44.30 -3.57
C LEU A 299 26.75 -45.56 -4.18
N ARG A 300 26.88 -45.78 -5.49
CA ARG A 300 26.36 -47.00 -6.15
C ARG A 300 27.03 -48.30 -5.69
N GLN A 301 28.19 -48.22 -5.02
CA GLN A 301 28.83 -49.39 -4.42
C GLN A 301 28.02 -49.94 -3.23
N HIS A 302 27.19 -49.10 -2.60
CA HIS A 302 26.36 -49.46 -1.44
C HIS A 302 24.88 -49.59 -1.81
N VAL A 303 24.18 -50.59 -1.24
CA VAL A 303 22.72 -50.75 -1.43
C VAL A 303 21.96 -49.50 -1.00
N ALA A 304 22.30 -48.96 0.18
CA ALA A 304 21.70 -47.74 0.71
C ALA A 304 21.97 -46.51 -0.18
N GLY A 305 23.12 -46.44 -0.84
CA GLY A 305 23.47 -45.32 -1.72
C GLY A 305 22.69 -45.36 -3.04
N ARG A 306 22.45 -46.56 -3.60
CA ARG A 306 21.56 -46.72 -4.77
C ARG A 306 20.13 -46.28 -4.47
N GLN A 307 19.59 -46.70 -3.32
CA GLN A 307 18.26 -46.28 -2.86
C GLN A 307 18.17 -44.76 -2.68
N TRP A 308 19.16 -44.17 -2.00
CA TRP A 308 19.21 -42.72 -1.81
C TRP A 308 19.25 -41.94 -3.13
N LEU A 309 20.02 -42.41 -4.13
CA LEU A 309 20.07 -41.78 -5.46
C LEU A 309 18.72 -41.83 -6.18
N GLU A 310 17.99 -42.94 -6.05
CA GLU A 310 16.63 -43.08 -6.61
C GLU A 310 15.64 -42.16 -5.87
N ASP A 311 15.69 -42.15 -4.54
CA ASP A 311 14.78 -41.37 -3.68
C ASP A 311 14.91 -39.87 -3.91
N VAL A 312 16.14 -39.36 -4.02
CA VAL A 312 16.41 -37.93 -4.23
C VAL A 312 15.99 -37.47 -5.64
N GLN A 313 15.90 -38.39 -6.59
CA GLN A 313 15.42 -38.13 -7.96
C GLN A 313 13.90 -38.37 -8.11
N GLY A 314 13.23 -38.84 -7.06
CA GLY A 314 11.82 -39.27 -7.05
C GLY A 314 10.76 -38.16 -7.11
N GLY A 315 11.15 -36.92 -7.38
CA GLY A 315 10.25 -35.77 -7.48
C GLY A 315 9.90 -35.10 -6.15
N TRP A 316 9.23 -33.94 -6.23
CA TRP A 316 8.94 -33.13 -5.04
C TRP A 316 7.78 -33.68 -4.23
N ARG A 317 7.96 -33.64 -2.90
CA ARG A 317 6.86 -33.78 -1.94
C ARG A 317 6.16 -32.44 -1.71
N PRO A 318 4.91 -32.41 -1.21
CA PRO A 318 4.33 -31.17 -0.71
C PRO A 318 5.26 -30.48 0.30
N VAL A 319 5.31 -29.13 0.29
CA VAL A 319 6.23 -28.37 1.15
C VAL A 319 6.09 -28.75 2.64
N PRO A 320 4.89 -28.88 3.22
CA PRO A 320 4.76 -29.27 4.63
C PRO A 320 5.36 -30.65 4.96
N ASP A 321 5.22 -31.62 4.05
CA ASP A 321 5.77 -32.97 4.23
C ASP A 321 7.31 -32.96 4.12
N GLU A 322 7.84 -32.10 3.25
CA GLU A 322 9.29 -31.91 3.12
C GLU A 322 9.87 -31.24 4.36
N VAL A 323 9.22 -30.21 4.90
CA VAL A 323 9.59 -29.60 6.19
C VAL A 323 9.55 -30.63 7.31
N ALA A 324 8.52 -31.47 7.37
CA ALA A 324 8.41 -32.52 8.38
C ALA A 324 9.54 -33.56 8.28
N ALA A 325 9.99 -33.89 7.06
CA ALA A 325 11.12 -34.80 6.84
C ALA A 325 12.47 -34.18 7.28
N TRP A 326 12.66 -32.87 7.10
CA TRP A 326 13.84 -32.18 7.61
C TRP A 326 13.80 -32.13 9.14
N ALA A 327 12.66 -31.75 9.71
CA ALA A 327 12.45 -31.66 11.15
C ALA A 327 12.63 -33.02 11.85
N SER A 328 12.26 -34.14 11.23
CA SER A 328 12.49 -35.48 11.79
C SER A 328 13.97 -35.84 11.95
N HIS A 329 14.86 -35.12 11.27
CA HIS A 329 16.31 -35.24 11.38
C HIS A 329 16.94 -34.10 12.21
N ALA A 330 16.14 -33.37 12.99
CA ALA A 330 16.54 -32.23 13.81
C ALA A 330 17.14 -31.06 13.02
N ILE A 331 16.80 -30.94 11.73
CA ILE A 331 17.16 -29.79 10.90
C ILE A 331 16.12 -28.70 11.14
N THR A 332 16.56 -27.54 11.63
CA THR A 332 15.67 -26.44 12.06
C THR A 332 15.93 -25.13 11.33
N ARG A 333 17.10 -24.96 10.72
CA ARG A 333 17.50 -23.74 10.01
C ARG A 333 18.25 -24.06 8.72
N PHE A 334 18.37 -23.06 7.85
CA PHE A 334 19.19 -23.14 6.64
C PHE A 334 19.99 -21.84 6.52
N THR A 335 21.28 -21.88 6.84
CA THR A 335 22.15 -20.70 6.90
C THR A 335 23.38 -20.93 6.03
N LEU A 336 23.58 -20.04 5.07
CA LEU A 336 24.71 -20.05 4.14
C LEU A 336 25.93 -19.32 4.71
N GLN A 337 27.09 -19.55 4.12
CA GLN A 337 28.33 -18.89 4.52
C GLN A 337 28.41 -17.49 3.91
N TRP A 338 29.11 -16.59 4.60
CA TRP A 338 29.43 -15.25 4.11
C TRP A 338 30.47 -15.32 2.99
N GLN A 339 30.39 -14.44 2.00
CA GLN A 339 31.32 -14.37 0.88
C GLN A 339 31.43 -12.97 0.26
N ASP A 340 32.45 -12.76 -0.58
CA ASP A 340 32.70 -11.50 -1.31
C ASP A 340 32.76 -11.61 -2.85
N PHE A 341 32.63 -12.81 -3.42
CA PHE A 341 32.65 -13.05 -4.86
C PHE A 341 31.29 -12.81 -5.56
N LYS A 342 30.22 -12.48 -4.83
CA LYS A 342 28.94 -11.98 -5.32
C LYS A 342 28.58 -10.68 -4.63
N SER A 343 28.16 -9.69 -5.41
CA SER A 343 27.39 -8.55 -4.93
C SER A 343 25.93 -8.98 -4.82
N LEU A 344 25.38 -8.92 -3.61
CA LEU A 344 24.02 -9.35 -3.32
C LEU A 344 23.01 -8.37 -3.95
N GLY A 345 22.17 -8.88 -4.85
CA GLY A 345 21.04 -8.12 -5.38
C GLY A 345 19.99 -7.86 -4.31
N PHE A 346 19.35 -6.69 -4.36
CA PHE A 346 18.33 -6.29 -3.41
C PHE A 346 17.27 -5.41 -4.05
N SER A 347 16.11 -6.01 -4.30
CA SER A 347 14.89 -5.32 -4.71
C SER A 347 13.93 -5.28 -3.53
N ASN A 348 13.51 -4.08 -3.12
CA ASN A 348 12.64 -3.91 -1.96
C ASN A 348 11.56 -2.87 -2.27
N SER A 349 10.34 -3.14 -1.83
CA SER A 349 9.18 -2.27 -2.02
C SER A 349 8.27 -2.24 -0.79
N PHE A 350 7.38 -1.25 -0.71
CA PHE A 350 6.24 -1.26 0.20
C PHE A 350 4.96 -0.97 -0.59
N GLN A 351 3.81 -1.25 0.02
CA GLN A 351 2.52 -1.04 -0.64
C GLN A 351 1.73 0.09 0.03
N VAL A 352 0.96 0.82 -0.75
CA VAL A 352 -0.04 1.76 -0.26
C VAL A 352 -1.42 1.16 -0.53
N GLU A 353 -2.20 0.96 0.52
CA GLU A 353 -3.57 0.46 0.43
C GLU A 353 -4.56 1.62 0.50
N ASN A 354 -5.37 1.75 -0.55
CA ASN A 354 -6.38 2.78 -0.66
C ASN A 354 -7.72 2.35 -0.03
N THR A 355 -8.66 3.29 0.03
CA THR A 355 -10.00 3.10 0.63
C THR A 355 -10.85 2.01 -0.02
N LEU A 356 -10.54 1.61 -1.26
CA LEU A 356 -11.23 0.54 -1.98
C LEU A 356 -10.54 -0.82 -1.82
N GLY A 357 -9.49 -0.93 -1.00
CA GLY A 357 -8.71 -2.15 -0.78
C GLY A 357 -7.74 -2.48 -1.92
N ALA A 358 -7.48 -1.54 -2.84
CA ALA A 358 -6.46 -1.73 -3.87
C ALA A 358 -5.08 -1.39 -3.28
N GLN A 359 -4.11 -2.27 -3.53
CA GLN A 359 -2.73 -2.12 -3.08
C GLN A 359 -1.85 -1.76 -4.27
N TYR A 360 -1.02 -0.73 -4.09
CA TYR A 360 -0.09 -0.26 -5.09
C TYR A 360 1.33 -0.31 -4.56
N GLU A 361 2.23 -0.91 -5.33
CA GLU A 361 3.62 -1.12 -4.95
C GLU A 361 4.47 0.11 -5.28
N LEU A 362 5.35 0.48 -4.35
CA LEU A 362 6.30 1.58 -4.47
C LEU A 362 7.70 1.09 -4.12
N SER A 363 8.68 1.42 -4.96
CA SER A 363 10.05 0.97 -4.77
C SER A 363 10.75 1.68 -3.60
N MET A 364 11.61 0.95 -2.91
CA MET A 364 12.50 1.43 -1.85
C MET A 364 13.97 1.22 -2.16
N SER A 365 14.30 0.16 -2.90
CA SER A 365 15.66 -0.08 -3.38
C SER A 365 15.59 -1.04 -4.55
N ASN A 366 16.49 -0.88 -5.50
CA ASN A 366 16.58 -1.78 -6.64
C ASN A 366 18.02 -1.86 -7.12
N ASN A 367 18.73 -2.88 -6.65
CA ASN A 367 20.10 -3.20 -7.04
C ASN A 367 20.14 -4.63 -7.57
N ALA A 368 20.64 -4.84 -8.78
CA ALA A 368 20.78 -6.19 -9.34
C ALA A 368 21.97 -6.94 -8.73
N GLY A 369 21.83 -8.26 -8.58
CA GLY A 369 22.96 -9.12 -8.18
C GLY A 369 24.04 -9.19 -9.26
N ALA A 370 25.31 -9.32 -8.84
CA ALA A 370 26.43 -9.40 -9.78
C ALA A 370 27.56 -10.31 -9.29
N TRP A 371 28.21 -11.01 -10.23
CA TRP A 371 29.42 -11.78 -9.99
C TRP A 371 30.65 -10.89 -9.91
N ARG A 372 31.48 -11.10 -8.88
CA ARG A 372 32.71 -10.36 -8.59
C ARG A 372 33.91 -11.27 -8.35
N GLN A 373 33.95 -12.42 -9.02
CA GLN A 373 35.04 -13.42 -8.88
C GLN A 373 36.44 -12.86 -9.17
N HIS A 374 36.58 -11.77 -9.93
CA HIS A 374 37.87 -11.13 -10.20
C HIS A 374 38.36 -10.22 -9.05
N LEU A 375 37.49 -9.88 -8.10
CA LEU A 375 37.79 -9.06 -6.91
C LEU A 375 37.69 -9.84 -5.60
N GLN A 376 37.39 -11.14 -5.69
CA GLN A 376 37.16 -11.98 -4.52
C GLN A 376 38.44 -12.18 -3.72
N SER A 377 38.30 -12.25 -2.41
CA SER A 377 39.38 -12.58 -1.48
C SER A 377 39.02 -13.78 -0.57
N THR A 378 37.78 -14.26 -0.63
CA THR A 378 37.25 -15.34 0.20
C THR A 378 37.61 -16.76 -0.26
N PHE A 379 38.02 -16.99 -1.52
CA PHE A 379 38.35 -18.33 -2.02
C PHE A 379 39.54 -18.97 -1.31
N LYS A 380 40.43 -18.17 -0.70
CA LYS A 380 41.51 -18.68 0.16
C LYS A 380 40.95 -19.38 1.40
N MET A 381 39.83 -18.88 1.94
CA MET A 381 39.14 -19.51 3.07
C MET A 381 38.39 -20.76 2.62
N TYR A 382 37.57 -20.62 1.57
CA TYR A 382 36.91 -21.69 0.84
C TYR A 382 36.40 -21.21 -0.52
N TRP A 383 36.66 -21.97 -1.58
CA TRP A 383 36.35 -21.59 -2.97
C TRP A 383 34.99 -22.08 -3.51
N GLY A 384 34.13 -22.66 -2.66
CA GLY A 384 32.79 -23.11 -3.05
C GLY A 384 32.72 -24.54 -3.60
N PHE A 385 31.51 -25.11 -3.58
CA PHE A 385 31.27 -26.49 -4.03
C PHE A 385 31.41 -26.65 -5.54
N ALA A 386 31.12 -25.59 -6.31
CA ALA A 386 31.39 -25.53 -7.76
C ALA A 386 32.85 -25.86 -8.07
N SER A 387 33.78 -25.29 -7.30
CA SER A 387 35.21 -25.52 -7.45
C SER A 387 35.63 -26.92 -7.00
N ASP A 388 35.00 -27.47 -5.96
CA ASP A 388 35.22 -28.88 -5.55
C ASP A 388 34.78 -29.87 -6.65
N LEU A 389 33.62 -29.62 -7.29
CA LEU A 389 33.11 -30.42 -8.42
C LEU A 389 33.96 -30.27 -9.68
N TRP A 390 34.45 -29.05 -9.96
CA TRP A 390 35.41 -28.83 -11.04
C TRP A 390 36.72 -29.57 -10.79
N ALA A 391 37.24 -29.50 -9.56
CA ALA A 391 38.54 -30.08 -9.23
C ALA A 391 38.56 -31.59 -9.50
N VAL A 392 37.54 -32.33 -9.04
CA VAL A 392 37.48 -33.79 -9.24
C VAL A 392 37.16 -34.20 -10.69
N ALA A 393 36.63 -33.31 -11.52
CA ALA A 393 36.29 -33.61 -12.90
C ALA A 393 37.37 -33.17 -13.91
N SER A 394 38.20 -32.20 -13.55
CA SER A 394 39.23 -31.65 -14.43
C SER A 394 40.52 -32.46 -14.37
N ASN A 395 41.01 -32.88 -15.53
CA ASN A 395 42.30 -33.58 -15.68
C ASN A 395 43.52 -32.73 -15.26
N ASP A 396 43.34 -31.42 -15.08
CA ASP A 396 44.40 -30.50 -14.70
C ASP A 396 44.69 -30.50 -13.19
N THR A 397 43.87 -31.18 -12.38
CA THR A 397 44.06 -31.23 -10.92
C THR A 397 44.60 -32.57 -10.44
N SER A 398 45.27 -32.53 -9.29
CA SER A 398 45.79 -33.73 -8.61
C SER A 398 44.72 -34.63 -8.00
N VAL A 399 43.45 -34.19 -7.99
CA VAL A 399 42.32 -34.95 -7.44
C VAL A 399 41.32 -35.40 -8.52
N CYS A 400 41.70 -35.32 -9.79
CA CYS A 400 40.89 -35.78 -10.91
C CYS A 400 40.45 -37.24 -10.73
N GLY A 401 39.16 -37.51 -10.89
CA GLY A 401 38.57 -38.85 -10.82
C GLY A 401 38.32 -39.36 -9.39
N LEU A 402 38.66 -38.58 -8.36
CA LEU A 402 38.51 -38.96 -6.94
C LEU A 402 37.14 -38.58 -6.37
N SER A 403 36.76 -39.23 -5.27
CA SER A 403 35.47 -38.99 -4.58
C SER A 403 35.55 -37.85 -3.56
N LEU A 404 34.42 -37.14 -3.37
CA LEU A 404 34.25 -36.18 -2.27
C LEU A 404 33.65 -36.82 -0.98
N ILE A 405 33.44 -38.14 -0.97
CA ILE A 405 32.95 -38.86 0.22
C ILE A 405 34.13 -39.31 1.07
N ARG A 406 34.20 -38.81 2.31
CA ARG A 406 35.32 -39.00 3.23
C ARG A 406 35.59 -40.47 3.60
N GLY A 407 34.57 -41.32 3.53
CA GLY A 407 34.65 -42.76 3.81
C GLY A 407 35.00 -43.62 2.59
N ALA A 408 35.10 -43.04 1.40
CA ALA A 408 35.48 -43.76 0.18
C ALA A 408 36.98 -44.05 0.15
N THR A 409 37.38 -45.15 -0.50
CA THR A 409 38.80 -45.55 -0.63
C THR A 409 39.61 -44.57 -1.48
N ASP A 410 38.93 -43.87 -2.39
CA ASP A 410 39.45 -42.89 -3.33
C ASP A 410 39.04 -41.46 -2.95
N PHE A 411 38.94 -41.16 -1.65
CA PHE A 411 38.61 -39.82 -1.17
C PHE A 411 39.70 -38.80 -1.56
N ALA A 412 39.27 -37.72 -2.23
CA ALA A 412 40.11 -36.69 -2.82
C ALA A 412 41.12 -36.08 -1.85
N PHE A 413 40.70 -35.85 -0.60
CA PHE A 413 41.51 -35.15 0.40
C PHE A 413 42.25 -36.08 1.37
N SER A 414 42.44 -37.35 0.99
CA SER A 414 43.23 -38.30 1.81
C SER A 414 44.72 -38.02 1.76
N ASN A 415 45.24 -37.73 0.56
CA ASN A 415 46.67 -37.53 0.30
C ASN A 415 47.03 -36.11 -0.12
N ILE A 416 46.06 -35.35 -0.64
CA ILE A 416 46.22 -33.98 -1.11
C ILE A 416 45.35 -33.08 -0.24
N SER A 417 45.91 -32.04 0.34
CA SER A 417 45.10 -31.06 1.11
C SER A 417 44.35 -30.10 0.18
N ARG A 418 43.24 -29.51 0.65
CA ARG A 418 42.58 -28.41 -0.09
C ARG A 418 43.52 -27.23 -0.29
N GLU A 419 44.36 -26.93 0.70
CA GLU A 419 45.37 -25.88 0.63
C GLU A 419 46.34 -26.10 -0.54
N GLU A 420 46.80 -27.33 -0.78
CA GLU A 420 47.63 -27.66 -1.94
C GLU A 420 46.92 -27.42 -3.28
N LEU A 421 45.60 -27.68 -3.36
CA LEU A 421 44.83 -27.34 -4.57
C LEU A 421 44.71 -25.83 -4.79
N LEU A 422 44.56 -25.07 -3.71
CA LEU A 422 44.56 -23.60 -3.78
C LEU A 422 45.91 -23.06 -4.25
N VAL A 423 47.02 -23.68 -3.85
CA VAL A 423 48.37 -23.36 -4.36
C VAL A 423 48.48 -23.74 -5.85
N ALA A 424 48.03 -24.94 -6.23
CA ALA A 424 48.11 -25.44 -7.60
C ALA A 424 47.33 -24.56 -8.59
N ASN A 425 46.15 -24.07 -8.18
CA ASN A 425 45.33 -23.15 -8.96
C ASN A 425 45.60 -21.67 -8.65
N THR A 426 46.78 -21.36 -8.09
CA THR A 426 47.30 -19.99 -7.85
C THR A 426 46.40 -19.05 -7.04
N THR A 427 45.41 -19.59 -6.31
CA THR A 427 44.53 -18.82 -5.42
C THR A 427 45.28 -18.32 -4.19
N ILE A 428 46.26 -19.10 -3.73
CA ILE A 428 47.26 -18.69 -2.75
C ILE A 428 48.67 -18.93 -3.31
N PRO A 429 49.66 -18.11 -2.95
CA PRO A 429 51.04 -18.34 -3.37
C PRO A 429 51.63 -19.57 -2.67
N ASN A 430 52.56 -20.27 -3.34
CA ASN A 430 53.27 -21.42 -2.79
C ASN A 430 54.11 -21.07 -1.54
N VAL A 431 54.61 -19.83 -1.48
CA VAL A 431 55.23 -19.27 -0.27
C VAL A 431 54.27 -18.22 0.28
N LEU A 432 53.68 -18.52 1.43
CA LEU A 432 52.76 -17.59 2.10
C LEU A 432 53.53 -16.38 2.63
N PRO A 433 53.08 -15.15 2.32
CA PRO A 433 53.53 -13.95 3.01
C PRO A 433 53.30 -14.05 4.53
N SER A 434 54.11 -13.36 5.33
CA SER A 434 54.08 -13.43 6.80
C SER A 434 52.70 -13.16 7.40
N GLY A 435 51.91 -12.25 6.82
CA GLY A 435 50.55 -11.98 7.25
C GLY A 435 49.62 -13.19 7.06
N LEU A 436 49.62 -13.79 5.87
CA LEU A 436 48.82 -15.00 5.62
C LEU A 436 49.33 -16.21 6.41
N GLN A 437 50.64 -16.30 6.65
CA GLN A 437 51.20 -17.34 7.52
C GLN A 437 50.71 -17.20 8.96
N ASN A 438 50.73 -16.00 9.53
CA ASN A 438 50.19 -15.74 10.88
C ASN A 438 48.71 -16.10 10.99
N LEU A 439 47.93 -15.79 9.94
CA LEU A 439 46.52 -16.15 9.89
C LEU A 439 46.32 -17.67 9.81
N ARG A 440 47.13 -18.36 9.00
CA ARG A 440 47.14 -19.81 8.90
C ARG A 440 47.53 -20.47 10.22
N ASP A 441 48.47 -19.91 10.97
CA ASP A 441 48.87 -20.44 12.28
C ASP A 441 47.75 -20.26 13.33
N LEU A 442 46.95 -19.19 13.21
CA LEU A 442 45.79 -18.95 14.08
C LEU A 442 44.59 -19.85 13.74
N LEU A 443 44.23 -19.94 12.46
CA LEU A 443 42.99 -20.61 12.03
C LEU A 443 43.21 -22.07 11.60
N GLY A 444 44.42 -22.44 11.20
CA GLY A 444 44.72 -23.70 10.53
C GLY A 444 44.82 -23.53 9.00
N PRO A 445 44.92 -24.65 8.26
CA PRO A 445 45.13 -24.63 6.82
C PRO A 445 43.97 -23.99 6.04
N PHE A 446 44.30 -23.26 4.99
CA PHE A 446 43.36 -22.65 4.05
C PHE A 446 42.49 -23.70 3.31
N GLY A 447 41.34 -23.28 2.78
CA GLY A 447 40.35 -24.15 2.12
C GLY A 447 39.36 -24.87 3.06
N ASN A 448 39.52 -24.72 4.38
CA ASN A 448 38.69 -25.35 5.42
C ASN A 448 38.15 -24.33 6.45
N VAL A 449 38.18 -23.04 6.12
CA VAL A 449 37.74 -21.98 7.03
C VAL A 449 36.28 -21.64 6.73
N ASP A 450 35.44 -21.71 7.76
CA ASP A 450 34.05 -21.29 7.68
C ASP A 450 33.94 -19.78 7.92
N MET A 451 33.09 -19.12 7.14
CA MET A 451 32.80 -17.70 7.29
C MET A 451 31.34 -17.53 7.65
N THR A 452 31.06 -17.14 8.89
CA THR A 452 29.69 -16.92 9.39
C THR A 452 29.43 -15.45 9.61
N PHE A 453 28.33 -14.95 9.04
CA PHE A 453 27.86 -13.59 9.27
C PHE A 453 27.20 -13.49 10.64
N GLU A 454 27.64 -12.53 11.45
CA GLU A 454 27.09 -12.26 12.77
C GLU A 454 26.13 -11.07 12.73
N SER A 455 24.88 -11.31 13.10
CA SER A 455 23.84 -10.28 13.11
C SER A 455 23.94 -9.38 14.33
N PRO A 456 23.57 -8.09 14.22
CA PRO A 456 23.45 -7.22 15.37
C PRO A 456 22.54 -7.85 16.45
N PRO A 457 23.00 -8.00 17.71
CA PRO A 457 22.17 -8.53 18.78
C PRO A 457 20.91 -7.68 18.99
N ALA A 458 19.82 -8.32 19.42
CA ALA A 458 18.56 -7.63 19.68
C ALA A 458 18.71 -6.47 20.69
N VAL A 459 19.59 -6.60 21.69
CA VAL A 459 19.82 -5.55 22.69
C VAL A 459 20.44 -4.30 22.06
N LEU A 460 21.36 -4.47 21.10
CA LEU A 460 21.99 -3.35 20.38
C LEU A 460 20.98 -2.60 19.50
N THR A 461 20.17 -3.34 18.72
CA THR A 461 19.15 -2.72 17.85
C THR A 461 18.05 -2.04 18.66
N GLN A 462 17.63 -2.63 19.79
CA GLN A 462 16.70 -2.00 20.73
C GLN A 462 17.27 -0.70 21.32
N PHE A 463 18.55 -0.68 21.71
CA PHE A 463 19.20 0.53 22.22
C PHE A 463 19.23 1.63 21.16
N TYR A 464 19.62 1.30 19.92
CA TYR A 464 19.59 2.23 18.80
C TYR A 464 18.19 2.81 18.55
N HIS A 465 17.17 1.96 18.44
CA HIS A 465 15.78 2.40 18.18
C HIS A 465 15.23 3.27 19.30
N ALA A 466 15.46 2.89 20.55
CA ALA A 466 15.00 3.65 21.69
C ALA A 466 15.68 5.02 21.78
N LEU A 467 16.99 5.10 21.50
CA LEU A 467 17.73 6.35 21.49
C LEU A 467 17.28 7.28 20.35
N MET A 468 17.15 6.75 19.13
CA MET A 468 16.69 7.52 17.96
C MET A 468 15.24 7.99 18.16
N SER A 469 14.34 7.14 18.65
CA SER A 469 12.93 7.52 18.88
C SER A 469 12.78 8.56 19.98
N ASN A 470 13.55 8.43 21.08
CA ASN A 470 13.57 9.44 22.15
C ASN A 470 14.11 10.78 21.67
N LEU A 471 15.16 10.79 20.82
CA LEU A 471 15.68 12.00 20.20
C LEU A 471 14.67 12.64 19.24
N SER A 472 14.05 11.87 18.35
CA SER A 472 13.02 12.35 17.42
C SER A 472 11.84 12.96 18.18
N ASN A 473 11.37 12.31 19.25
CA ASN A 473 10.29 12.83 20.08
C ASN A 473 10.70 14.16 20.77
N LEU A 474 11.87 14.20 21.41
CA LEU A 474 12.38 15.40 22.07
C LEU A 474 12.49 16.58 21.10
N THR A 475 13.14 16.36 19.95
CA THR A 475 13.40 17.42 18.97
C THR A 475 12.20 17.79 18.12
N PHE A 476 11.14 16.97 18.10
CA PHE A 476 9.86 17.34 17.50
C PHE A 476 8.99 18.16 18.46
N THR A 477 9.00 17.83 19.75
CA THR A 477 8.15 18.47 20.78
C THR A 477 8.77 19.74 21.38
N ASP A 478 10.11 19.83 21.44
CA ASP A 478 10.83 20.97 21.99
C ASP A 478 11.74 21.62 20.92
N VAL A 479 11.34 22.81 20.48
CA VAL A 479 12.08 23.61 19.48
C VAL A 479 13.42 24.10 20.00
N GLN A 480 13.57 24.35 21.30
CA GLN A 480 14.87 24.74 21.87
C GLN A 480 15.82 23.55 21.86
N ALA A 481 15.37 22.37 22.29
CA ALA A 481 16.16 21.14 22.20
C ALA A 481 16.57 20.82 20.75
N GLN A 482 15.65 21.01 19.79
CA GLN A 482 15.94 20.88 18.35
C GLN A 482 17.06 21.82 17.91
N ARG A 483 16.97 23.12 18.23
CA ARG A 483 17.99 24.10 17.88
C ARG A 483 19.34 23.79 18.52
N SER A 484 19.33 23.39 19.80
CA SER A 484 20.55 23.00 20.51
C SER A 484 21.20 21.77 19.87
N PHE A 485 20.42 20.77 19.46
CA PHE A 485 20.95 19.58 18.77
C PHE A 485 21.56 19.91 17.40
N LEU A 486 20.87 20.73 16.61
CA LEU A 486 21.36 21.13 15.28
C LEU A 486 22.56 22.08 15.33
N ALA A 487 22.72 22.81 16.43
CA ALA A 487 23.86 23.68 16.66
C ALA A 487 25.11 22.92 17.19
N LEU A 488 25.00 21.61 17.44
CA LEU A 488 26.14 20.82 17.89
C LEU A 488 27.27 20.86 16.85
N PRO A 489 28.54 21.04 17.28
CA PRO A 489 29.68 21.01 16.36
C PRO A 489 29.76 19.68 15.60
N ALA A 490 29.87 19.74 14.28
CA ALA A 490 30.00 18.54 13.46
C ALA A 490 31.42 17.96 13.54
N LYS A 491 31.52 16.63 13.71
CA LYS A 491 32.76 15.86 13.53
C LYS A 491 32.79 15.33 12.10
N ILE A 492 33.74 15.80 11.28
CA ILE A 492 33.73 15.50 9.84
C ILE A 492 34.42 14.15 9.54
N TYR A 493 35.51 13.86 10.25
CA TYR A 493 36.28 12.63 10.09
C TYR A 493 36.79 12.14 11.45
N TYR A 494 36.96 10.84 11.58
CA TYR A 494 37.78 10.23 12.63
C TYR A 494 38.64 9.11 12.04
N SER A 495 39.79 8.88 12.65
CA SER A 495 40.71 7.80 12.29
C SER A 495 41.13 7.09 13.59
N PRO A 496 40.52 5.94 13.92
CA PRO A 496 40.71 5.33 15.22
C PRO A 496 42.12 4.74 15.38
N PHE A 497 42.79 5.07 16.49
CA PHE A 497 44.07 4.47 16.87
C PHE A 497 43.93 3.67 18.17
N PRO A 498 44.15 2.34 18.18
CA PRO A 498 44.14 1.54 19.40
C PRO A 498 45.29 1.92 20.34
N PRO A 499 45.02 2.42 21.57
CA PRO A 499 46.08 2.83 22.49
C PRO A 499 47.06 1.72 22.85
N GLN A 500 46.61 0.46 22.81
CA GLN A 500 47.41 -0.73 23.11
C GLN A 500 48.57 -0.90 22.12
N ILE A 501 48.47 -0.40 20.88
CA ILE A 501 49.59 -0.42 19.92
C ILE A 501 50.72 0.52 20.40
N ALA A 502 50.39 1.64 21.04
CA ALA A 502 51.40 2.54 21.58
C ALA A 502 52.07 2.01 22.86
N MET A 503 51.56 0.91 23.45
CA MET A 503 52.19 0.24 24.59
C MET A 503 53.34 -0.69 24.17
N TYR A 504 53.50 -0.99 22.88
CA TYR A 504 54.71 -1.65 22.40
C TYR A 504 55.89 -0.68 22.59
N ASN A 505 56.88 -1.08 23.41
CA ASN A 505 58.10 -0.30 23.70
C ASN A 505 59.04 -0.16 22.48
N ALA A 506 58.59 -0.53 21.30
CA ALA A 506 59.35 -0.86 20.11
C ALA A 506 58.80 -0.13 18.88
N VAL A 507 59.62 -0.01 17.83
CA VAL A 507 59.16 0.44 16.51
C VAL A 507 58.29 -0.66 15.91
N VAL A 508 56.98 -0.42 15.88
CA VAL A 508 55.99 -1.30 15.23
C VAL A 508 55.80 -0.82 13.79
N THR A 509 55.84 -1.74 12.83
CA THR A 509 55.47 -1.48 11.43
C THR A 509 54.08 -2.06 11.15
N LEU A 510 53.18 -1.28 10.56
CA LEU A 510 51.88 -1.77 10.11
C LEU A 510 52.01 -2.35 8.70
N GLN A 511 51.40 -3.52 8.48
CA GLN A 511 51.47 -4.24 7.20
C GLN A 511 50.09 -4.57 6.59
N GLY A 512 48.99 -4.35 7.31
CA GLY A 512 47.64 -4.53 6.77
C GLY A 512 46.56 -4.66 7.83
N GLY A 513 45.29 -4.49 7.45
CA GLY A 513 44.12 -4.62 8.33
C GLY A 513 43.08 -5.64 7.84
N ASN A 514 43.13 -6.01 6.56
CA ASN A 514 42.20 -6.97 5.97
C ASN A 514 42.73 -8.40 6.13
N LEU A 515 42.06 -9.21 6.96
CA LEU A 515 42.40 -10.63 7.17
C LEU A 515 42.50 -11.43 5.86
N LEU A 516 41.72 -11.09 4.84
CA LEU A 516 41.69 -11.81 3.56
C LEU A 516 42.88 -11.46 2.63
N CYS A 517 43.61 -10.39 2.96
CA CYS A 517 44.76 -9.89 2.19
C CYS A 517 46.11 -10.08 2.89
N GLY A 518 46.15 -10.47 4.18
CA GLY A 518 47.43 -10.59 4.89
C GLY A 518 48.20 -9.26 4.92
N ASN A 519 49.50 -9.32 4.59
CA ASN A 519 50.40 -8.19 4.54
C ASN A 519 50.61 -7.62 3.13
N ASP A 520 49.58 -7.67 2.27
CA ASP A 520 49.63 -7.19 0.88
C ASP A 520 49.61 -5.64 0.75
N MET A 521 49.82 -4.91 1.85
CA MET A 521 49.83 -3.44 1.89
C MET A 521 51.27 -2.90 1.95
N PRO A 522 51.53 -1.68 1.45
CA PRO A 522 52.85 -1.06 1.58
C PRO A 522 53.25 -0.96 3.05
N ASP A 523 54.50 -1.29 3.40
CA ASP A 523 54.98 -1.14 4.79
C ASP A 523 54.91 0.33 5.21
N LEU A 524 54.09 0.63 6.23
CA LEU A 524 54.16 1.93 6.90
C LEU A 524 55.31 1.89 7.93
N ALA A 525 56.54 1.95 7.41
CA ALA A 525 57.76 1.82 8.22
C ALA A 525 58.05 3.12 9.00
N GLY A 526 58.22 3.00 10.33
CA GLY A 526 58.59 4.12 11.19
C GLY A 526 58.07 3.97 12.62
N ALA A 527 58.37 4.93 13.50
CA ALA A 527 57.76 5.00 14.82
C ALA A 527 56.28 5.37 14.66
N ILE A 528 55.43 4.36 14.50
CA ILE A 528 53.98 4.54 14.41
C ILE A 528 53.51 5.19 15.70
N ASP A 529 52.95 6.38 15.56
CA ASP A 529 52.44 7.17 16.65
C ASP A 529 50.93 7.34 16.54
N ARG A 530 50.34 8.02 17.52
CA ARG A 530 48.89 8.23 17.62
C ARG A 530 48.30 9.03 16.45
N GLN A 531 49.14 9.62 15.58
CA GLN A 531 48.74 10.37 14.40
C GLN A 531 48.69 9.51 13.13
N SER A 532 49.09 8.23 13.24
CA SER A 532 49.08 7.29 12.12
C SER A 532 47.70 6.64 11.94
N SER A 533 47.16 6.63 10.73
CA SER A 533 45.91 5.90 10.45
C SER A 533 46.15 4.40 10.39
N MET A 534 45.22 3.59 10.90
CA MET A 534 45.26 2.14 10.78
C MET A 534 44.84 1.69 9.39
N TYR A 535 45.26 0.51 8.94
CA TYR A 535 44.76 -0.06 7.70
C TYR A 535 43.31 -0.52 7.82
N SER A 536 42.58 -0.42 6.72
CA SER A 536 41.17 -0.82 6.67
C SER A 536 41.00 -2.30 6.94
N ALA A 537 39.93 -2.64 7.66
CA ALA A 537 39.51 -4.02 7.82
C ALA A 537 38.96 -4.62 6.50
N PHE A 538 38.54 -5.89 6.55
CA PHE A 538 37.96 -6.55 5.38
C PHE A 538 36.69 -5.83 4.89
N SER A 539 36.47 -5.78 3.58
CA SER A 539 35.27 -5.23 2.97
C SER A 539 35.14 -5.76 1.54
N THR A 540 33.93 -5.78 1.00
CA THR A 540 33.72 -6.11 -0.43
C THR A 540 33.92 -4.90 -1.34
N ASP A 541 34.10 -3.71 -0.77
CA ASP A 541 34.36 -2.47 -1.52
C ASP A 541 35.87 -2.19 -1.63
N ASN A 542 36.67 -2.75 -0.72
CA ASN A 542 38.11 -2.58 -0.69
C ASN A 542 38.82 -3.79 -1.32
N THR A 543 39.63 -3.57 -2.36
CA THR A 543 40.49 -4.62 -2.92
C THR A 543 41.81 -4.71 -2.15
N CYS A 544 42.44 -5.89 -2.15
CA CYS A 544 43.80 -6.03 -1.64
C CYS A 544 44.78 -5.09 -2.39
N SER A 545 45.86 -4.68 -1.72
CA SER A 545 46.94 -3.82 -2.24
C SER A 545 46.60 -2.36 -2.55
N LEU A 546 45.35 -1.93 -2.37
CA LEU A 546 45.01 -0.50 -2.31
C LEU A 546 45.21 -0.06 -0.86
N GLY A 547 46.13 0.88 -0.62
CA GLY A 547 46.54 1.42 0.69
C GLY A 547 45.43 2.10 1.51
N ASN A 548 44.26 1.49 1.65
CA ASN A 548 43.06 2.01 2.28
C ASN A 548 43.26 2.07 3.79
N MET A 549 42.91 3.22 4.35
CA MET A 549 43.03 3.50 5.78
C MET A 549 41.66 3.48 6.44
N GLN A 550 41.61 2.90 7.64
CA GLN A 550 40.45 2.84 8.50
C GLN A 550 40.06 4.25 8.93
N ASN A 551 39.08 4.82 8.26
CA ASN A 551 38.56 6.15 8.54
C ASN A 551 37.03 6.11 8.53
N GLY A 552 36.40 6.96 9.33
CA GLY A 552 34.95 7.09 9.32
C GLY A 552 34.50 8.53 9.21
N ARG A 553 33.29 8.72 8.67
CA ARG A 553 32.59 10.01 8.60
C ARG A 553 31.37 9.96 9.51
N PRO A 554 31.48 10.45 10.76
CA PRO A 554 30.40 10.33 11.72
C PRO A 554 29.35 11.41 11.47
N ASP A 555 28.08 11.04 11.64
CA ASP A 555 26.99 12.01 11.74
C ASP A 555 26.73 12.41 13.21
N ALA A 556 25.85 13.37 13.42
CA ALA A 556 25.47 13.83 14.76
C ALA A 556 24.79 12.71 15.58
N PHE A 557 24.08 11.79 14.92
CA PHE A 557 23.36 10.69 15.55
C PHE A 557 24.33 9.60 16.06
N GLN A 558 25.34 9.24 15.28
CA GLN A 558 26.43 8.35 15.67
C GLN A 558 27.21 8.94 16.84
N THR A 559 27.52 10.24 16.77
CA THR A 559 28.28 10.91 17.83
C THR A 559 27.47 10.93 19.14
N LEU A 560 26.17 11.26 19.07
CA LEU A 560 25.28 11.17 20.23
C LEU A 560 25.19 9.73 20.77
N PHE A 561 24.99 8.75 19.90
CA PHE A 561 24.92 7.33 20.29
C PHE A 561 26.18 6.88 21.03
N ALA A 562 27.35 7.24 20.51
CA ALA A 562 28.63 6.89 21.13
C ALA A 562 28.84 7.58 22.48
N VAL A 563 28.48 8.87 22.61
CA VAL A 563 28.56 9.62 23.88
C VAL A 563 27.59 9.06 24.91
N VAL A 564 26.33 8.79 24.55
CA VAL A 564 25.33 8.23 25.48
C VAL A 564 25.73 6.83 25.91
N GLY A 565 26.10 5.95 24.97
CA GLY A 565 26.55 4.59 25.28
C GLY A 565 27.78 4.57 26.19
N THR A 566 28.75 5.46 25.94
CA THR A 566 29.95 5.59 26.77
C THR A 566 29.64 6.17 28.14
N SER A 567 28.89 7.29 28.23
CA SER A 567 28.58 7.96 29.50
C SER A 567 27.76 7.12 30.49
N PHE A 568 27.05 6.10 30.02
CA PHE A 568 26.31 5.16 30.86
C PHE A 568 27.15 3.97 31.36
N ASN A 569 28.31 3.75 30.75
CA ASN A 569 29.25 2.70 31.14
C ASN A 569 30.51 3.25 31.81
N HIS A 570 30.87 4.51 31.54
CA HIS A 570 32.06 5.21 32.04
C HIS A 570 31.75 6.66 32.37
N ASN A 571 32.50 7.24 33.32
CA ASN A 571 32.41 8.65 33.63
C ASN A 571 33.24 9.47 32.62
N MET A 572 32.58 10.16 31.70
CA MET A 572 33.23 10.99 30.68
C MET A 572 33.66 12.35 31.26
N THR A 573 34.77 12.39 32.01
CA THR A 573 35.38 13.64 32.49
C THR A 573 36.06 14.42 31.35
N ASP A 574 36.42 15.68 31.58
CA ASP A 574 37.20 16.47 30.62
C ASP A 574 38.53 15.78 30.24
N GLU A 575 39.15 15.08 31.19
CA GLU A 575 40.35 14.27 30.95
C GLU A 575 40.05 13.08 30.02
N TYR A 576 38.93 12.37 30.22
CA TYR A 576 38.51 11.28 29.33
C TYR A 576 38.26 11.78 27.89
N ILE A 577 37.60 12.93 27.75
CA ILE A 577 37.34 13.56 26.45
C ILE A 577 38.65 13.95 25.77
N ALA A 578 39.57 14.57 26.51
CA ALA A 578 40.89 14.91 25.99
C ALA A 578 41.66 13.66 25.51
N GLN A 579 41.65 12.58 26.30
CA GLN A 579 42.26 11.30 25.92
C GLN A 579 41.60 10.70 24.67
N THR A 580 40.27 10.77 24.54
CA THR A 580 39.56 10.30 23.34
C THR A 580 40.06 11.00 22.08
N CYS A 581 40.33 12.30 22.16
CA CYS A 581 40.91 13.07 21.07
C CYS A 581 42.38 12.74 20.80
N VAL A 582 43.15 12.36 21.82
CA VAL A 582 44.55 11.97 21.66
C VAL A 582 44.71 10.66 20.87
N TRP A 583 43.71 9.77 20.92
CA TRP A 583 43.71 8.47 20.24
C TRP A 583 42.87 8.44 18.96
N ASP A 584 42.49 9.62 18.46
CA ASP A 584 42.00 9.82 17.11
C ASP A 584 43.17 10.42 16.31
N ALA A 585 43.62 9.73 15.26
CA ALA A 585 44.72 10.22 14.44
C ALA A 585 44.37 11.54 13.74
N TRP A 586 43.07 11.80 13.50
CA TRP A 586 42.57 13.05 12.92
C TRP A 586 41.54 13.72 13.84
N PRO A 587 41.96 14.25 15.01
CA PRO A 587 41.02 14.71 16.04
C PRO A 587 40.25 15.97 15.63
N MET A 588 40.80 16.81 14.75
CA MET A 588 40.38 18.20 14.52
C MET A 588 40.67 19.10 15.74
N ALA A 589 40.89 20.40 15.52
CA ALA A 589 41.28 21.33 16.58
C ALA A 589 40.22 21.48 17.70
N ASN A 590 38.94 21.33 17.35
CA ASN A 590 37.79 21.45 18.26
C ASN A 590 37.28 20.09 18.78
N CYS A 591 38.10 19.03 18.73
CA CYS A 591 37.68 17.67 19.11
C CYS A 591 37.03 17.60 20.50
N ALA A 592 37.70 18.16 21.51
CA ALA A 592 37.21 18.12 22.89
C ALA A 592 35.90 18.89 23.03
N ASP A 593 35.79 20.06 22.38
CA ASP A 593 34.58 20.89 22.37
C ASP A 593 33.39 20.15 21.76
N VAL A 594 33.60 19.38 20.69
CA VAL A 594 32.55 18.56 20.04
C VAL A 594 31.97 17.57 21.05
N TYR A 595 32.80 16.73 21.66
CA TYR A 595 32.31 15.69 22.57
C TYR A 595 31.76 16.27 23.88
N ALA A 596 32.38 17.34 24.39
CA ALA A 596 31.87 18.05 25.56
C ALA A 596 30.48 18.66 25.29
N SER A 597 30.27 19.25 24.10
CA SER A 597 28.97 19.81 23.71
C SER A 597 27.89 18.74 23.59
N VAL A 598 28.21 17.58 23.01
CA VAL A 598 27.27 16.45 22.88
C VAL A 598 26.96 15.84 24.26
N LEU A 599 27.95 15.73 25.14
CA LEU A 599 27.74 15.26 26.51
C LEU A 599 26.88 16.25 27.32
N ALA A 600 27.11 17.55 27.17
CA ALA A 600 26.28 18.60 27.78
C ALA A 600 24.82 18.53 27.28
N PHE A 601 24.62 18.25 26.00
CA PHE A 601 23.28 18.03 25.44
C PHE A 601 22.60 16.78 26.03
N ALA A 602 23.31 15.66 26.09
CA ALA A 602 22.78 14.40 26.64
C ALA A 602 22.44 14.54 28.14
N THR A 603 23.30 15.21 28.91
CA THR A 603 23.11 15.43 30.35
C THR A 603 22.01 16.42 30.68
N SER A 604 21.89 17.52 29.91
CA SER A 604 20.77 18.48 30.07
C SER A 604 19.41 17.84 29.80
N HIS A 605 19.36 16.81 28.95
CA HIS A 605 18.15 16.04 28.64
C HIS A 605 18.16 14.64 29.26
N ASN A 606 18.72 14.49 30.47
CA ASN A 606 18.81 13.20 31.17
C ASN A 606 17.43 12.56 31.44
N ALA A 607 16.35 13.33 31.50
CA ALA A 607 14.99 12.76 31.59
C ALA A 607 14.63 11.92 30.35
N THR A 608 15.15 12.29 29.17
CA THR A 608 14.92 11.61 27.90
C THR A 608 15.85 10.41 27.71
N PHE A 609 17.13 10.55 28.04
CA PHE A 609 18.14 9.51 27.77
C PHE A 609 18.44 8.61 28.96
N GLY A 610 18.29 9.11 30.20
CA GLY A 610 18.59 8.37 31.44
C GLY A 610 17.89 7.01 31.58
N PRO A 611 16.62 6.83 31.15
CA PRO A 611 15.95 5.54 31.16
C PRO A 611 16.63 4.45 30.31
N LEU A 612 17.48 4.84 29.34
CA LEU A 612 18.19 3.90 28.46
C LEU A 612 19.47 3.31 29.09
N ARG A 613 19.83 3.72 30.31
CA ARG A 613 21.07 3.30 30.98
C ARG A 613 21.21 1.79 31.13
N ALA A 614 20.16 1.13 31.62
CA ALA A 614 20.19 -0.33 31.81
C ALA A 614 20.41 -1.04 30.47
N LEU A 615 19.70 -0.61 29.42
CA LEU A 615 19.82 -1.18 28.08
C LEU A 615 21.21 -0.95 27.47
N ALA A 616 21.83 0.20 27.71
CA ALA A 616 23.21 0.48 27.29
C ALA A 616 24.24 -0.39 28.02
N GLN A 617 24.03 -0.67 29.31
CA GLN A 617 24.89 -1.55 30.10
C GLN A 617 24.76 -3.01 29.67
N ASP A 618 23.53 -3.47 29.42
CA ASP A 618 23.27 -4.81 28.88
C ASP A 618 23.91 -4.98 27.49
N THR A 619 23.79 -3.95 26.64
CA THR A 619 24.45 -3.92 25.32
C THR A 619 25.96 -4.07 25.46
N HIS A 620 26.57 -3.32 26.38
CA HIS A 620 28.01 -3.39 26.64
C HIS A 620 28.46 -4.79 27.07
N VAL A 621 27.77 -5.39 28.06
CA VAL A 621 28.11 -6.73 28.56
C VAL A 621 27.97 -7.80 27.48
N GLN A 622 26.85 -7.79 26.75
CA GLN A 622 26.60 -8.80 25.71
C GLN A 622 27.63 -8.72 24.58
N ILE A 623 27.93 -7.53 24.08
CA ILE A 623 28.86 -7.35 22.96
C ILE A 623 30.29 -7.69 23.38
N THR A 624 30.71 -7.30 24.59
CA THR A 624 32.03 -7.67 25.12
C THR A 624 32.19 -9.21 25.13
N SER A 625 31.12 -9.96 25.47
CA SER A 625 31.14 -11.43 25.46
C SER A 625 31.18 -12.07 24.07
N MET A 626 30.77 -11.35 23.00
CA MET A 626 30.89 -11.84 21.61
C MET A 626 32.34 -11.84 21.11
N ASN A 627 33.25 -11.20 21.84
CA ASN A 627 34.68 -11.15 21.56
C ASN A 627 35.02 -10.69 20.13
N ILE A 628 34.41 -9.58 19.70
CA ILE A 628 34.65 -8.99 18.37
C ILE A 628 35.97 -8.23 18.39
N MET A 629 36.91 -8.62 17.53
CA MET A 629 38.28 -8.12 17.51
C MET A 629 38.50 -7.11 16.38
N PHE A 630 39.13 -5.99 16.71
CA PHE A 630 39.85 -5.15 15.76
C PHE A 630 41.24 -5.74 15.53
N VAL A 631 41.64 -5.85 14.27
CA VAL A 631 42.83 -6.61 13.87
C VAL A 631 43.76 -5.79 12.98
N GLN A 632 45.07 -5.96 13.14
CA GLN A 632 46.10 -5.41 12.25
C GLN A 632 47.27 -6.40 12.15
N PHE A 633 47.78 -6.62 10.93
CA PHE A 633 49.08 -7.26 10.72
C PHE A 633 50.18 -6.26 11.05
N ILE A 634 51.04 -6.64 11.99
CA ILE A 634 52.12 -5.80 12.49
C ILE A 634 53.44 -6.54 12.46
N VAL A 635 54.54 -5.80 12.39
CA VAL A 635 55.87 -6.31 12.71
C VAL A 635 56.39 -5.58 13.92
N ASN A 636 56.60 -6.32 15.00
CA ASN A 636 57.25 -5.79 16.19
C ASN A 636 58.76 -6.03 16.04
N HIS A 637 59.52 -4.98 15.71
CA HIS A 637 60.91 -5.08 15.25
C HIS A 637 61.09 -5.96 14.00
N THR A 638 61.25 -7.26 14.21
CA THR A 638 61.45 -8.28 13.15
C THR A 638 60.42 -9.40 13.23
N GLU A 639 59.59 -9.43 14.27
CA GLU A 639 58.62 -10.50 14.49
C GLU A 639 57.26 -10.09 13.93
N PRO A 640 56.82 -10.70 12.80
CA PRO A 640 55.48 -10.47 12.27
C PRO A 640 54.45 -11.12 13.21
N SER A 641 53.38 -10.41 13.52
CA SER A 641 52.27 -10.93 14.33
C SER A 641 50.93 -10.31 13.92
N LEU A 642 49.83 -10.92 14.37
CA LEU A 642 48.49 -10.35 14.23
C LEU A 642 48.11 -9.66 15.54
N PHE A 643 48.09 -8.33 15.53
CA PHE A 643 47.55 -7.53 16.63
C PHE A 643 46.04 -7.71 16.70
N GLN A 644 45.52 -7.91 17.91
CA GLN A 644 44.09 -8.11 18.16
C GLN A 644 43.69 -7.35 19.44
N VAL A 645 42.61 -6.59 19.36
CA VAL A 645 42.00 -5.94 20.53
C VAL A 645 40.49 -6.01 20.43
N ASN A 646 39.81 -6.35 21.53
CA ASN A 646 38.35 -6.35 21.56
C ASN A 646 37.82 -4.93 21.34
N ILE A 647 36.79 -4.75 20.52
CA ILE A 647 36.21 -3.41 20.24
C ILE A 647 35.68 -2.71 21.50
N LEU A 648 35.31 -3.46 22.53
CA LEU A 648 34.92 -2.98 23.85
C LEU A 648 35.89 -3.47 24.93
N ASP A 649 37.20 -3.43 24.66
CA ASP A 649 38.24 -3.91 25.58
C ASP A 649 38.10 -3.33 27.01
N PRO A 650 37.94 -4.18 28.05
CA PRO A 650 37.77 -3.71 29.42
C PRO A 650 39.02 -3.05 30.01
N THR A 651 40.20 -3.26 29.41
CA THR A 651 41.45 -2.68 29.93
C THR A 651 41.65 -1.21 29.52
N ASN A 652 40.94 -0.75 28.49
CA ASN A 652 41.06 0.62 27.99
C ASN A 652 39.69 1.28 27.75
N ALA A 653 39.24 2.07 28.71
CA ALA A 653 37.95 2.76 28.63
C ALA A 653 37.85 3.74 27.44
N VAL A 654 38.96 4.31 26.95
CA VAL A 654 38.96 5.28 25.84
C VAL A 654 38.74 4.57 24.49
N TRP A 655 39.33 3.39 24.31
CA TRP A 655 39.10 2.56 23.13
C TRP A 655 37.63 2.15 22.96
N GLN A 656 36.93 1.94 24.08
CA GLN A 656 35.50 1.58 24.06
C GLN A 656 34.62 2.65 23.41
N PHE A 657 35.01 3.94 23.43
CA PHE A 657 34.29 5.00 22.73
C PHE A 657 34.29 4.78 21.20
N THR A 658 35.42 4.35 20.64
CA THR A 658 35.52 3.91 19.24
C THR A 658 34.65 2.67 19.00
N GLY A 659 34.66 1.73 19.95
CA GLY A 659 33.76 0.57 19.94
C GLY A 659 32.30 0.97 19.77
N TRP A 660 31.80 1.92 20.56
CA TRP A 660 30.42 2.41 20.44
C TRP A 660 30.09 3.03 19.06
N ARG A 661 31.06 3.64 18.37
CA ARG A 661 30.87 4.11 16.99
C ARG A 661 30.70 2.95 16.01
N PHE A 662 31.55 1.94 16.15
CA PHE A 662 31.47 0.71 15.36
C PHE A 662 30.14 -0.02 15.60
N LEU A 663 29.60 0.03 16.83
CA LEU A 663 28.29 -0.52 17.14
C LEU A 663 27.13 0.22 16.47
N TYR A 664 27.19 1.55 16.38
CA TYR A 664 26.23 2.32 15.59
C TYR A 664 26.30 1.93 14.10
N ASP A 665 27.51 1.82 13.55
CA ASP A 665 27.70 1.42 12.16
C ASP A 665 27.18 0.00 11.90
N TRP A 666 27.36 -0.92 12.85
CA TRP A 666 26.83 -2.28 12.77
C TRP A 666 25.29 -2.30 12.84
N ALA A 667 24.70 -1.55 13.77
CA ALA A 667 23.25 -1.44 13.92
C ALA A 667 22.56 -0.81 12.70
N THR A 668 23.22 0.14 12.02
CA THR A 668 22.70 0.83 10.83
C THR A 668 23.01 0.13 9.51
N GLY A 669 23.74 -0.99 9.54
CA GLY A 669 24.13 -1.72 8.34
C GLY A 669 25.20 -1.00 7.51
N SER A 670 26.05 -0.21 8.16
CA SER A 670 27.25 0.41 7.58
C SER A 670 28.52 -0.44 7.83
N ARG A 671 28.49 -1.38 8.77
CA ARG A 671 29.52 -2.40 9.01
C ARG A 671 28.88 -3.78 9.20
N GLU A 672 29.62 -4.84 8.92
CA GLU A 672 29.27 -6.21 9.24
C GLU A 672 30.31 -6.87 10.14
N VAL A 673 29.90 -7.91 10.85
CA VAL A 673 30.77 -8.76 11.66
C VAL A 673 30.77 -10.14 11.04
N VAL A 674 31.96 -10.70 10.84
CA VAL A 674 32.15 -12.05 10.30
C VAL A 674 33.07 -12.83 11.24
N THR A 675 32.66 -14.05 11.55
CA THR A 675 33.49 -15.01 12.28
C THR A 675 34.14 -15.96 11.28
N PHE A 676 35.47 -16.00 11.32
CA PHE A 676 36.31 -16.90 10.54
C PHE A 676 36.72 -18.06 11.44
N GLN A 677 36.23 -19.26 11.16
CA GLN A 677 36.47 -20.44 11.99
C GLN A 677 37.16 -21.55 11.18
N GLY A 678 38.42 -21.82 11.51
CA GLY A 678 39.20 -22.89 10.89
C GLY A 678 39.36 -24.12 11.79
N ASP A 679 40.31 -24.98 11.41
CA ASP A 679 40.61 -26.23 12.12
C ASP A 679 41.33 -26.06 13.46
N ALA A 680 42.09 -24.98 13.62
CA ALA A 680 42.88 -24.70 14.83
C ALA A 680 42.23 -23.66 15.75
N GLY A 681 41.50 -22.70 15.20
CA GLY A 681 40.98 -21.56 15.95
C GLY A 681 39.89 -20.78 15.21
N ALA A 682 39.44 -19.70 15.84
CA ALA A 682 38.44 -18.80 15.29
C ALA A 682 38.76 -17.34 15.64
N ILE A 683 38.38 -16.42 14.75
CA ILE A 683 38.43 -14.98 15.02
C ILE A 683 37.17 -14.31 14.49
N SER A 684 36.50 -13.53 15.34
CA SER A 684 35.38 -12.68 14.99
C SER A 684 35.90 -11.26 14.80
N THR A 685 35.67 -10.66 13.64
CA THR A 685 36.15 -9.30 13.35
C THR A 685 35.11 -8.50 12.58
N MET A 686 35.23 -7.18 12.65
CA MET A 686 34.31 -6.25 12.00
C MET A 686 34.91 -5.72 10.70
N SER A 687 34.07 -5.55 9.69
CA SER A 687 34.44 -5.02 8.38
C SER A 687 34.85 -3.55 8.46
N ASP A 688 35.41 -3.03 7.37
CA ASP A 688 35.49 -1.59 7.16
C ASP A 688 34.09 -0.96 6.97
N GLN A 689 33.98 0.37 7.02
CA GLN A 689 32.73 1.08 6.76
C GLN A 689 32.38 0.98 5.27
N TYR A 690 31.19 0.44 4.98
CA TYR A 690 30.67 0.31 3.62
C TYR A 690 30.11 1.63 3.10
N ALA A 691 30.18 1.80 1.78
CA ALA A 691 29.47 2.89 1.13
C ALA A 691 27.95 2.73 1.32
N GLN A 692 27.26 3.83 1.57
CA GLN A 692 25.80 3.83 1.68
C GLN A 692 25.17 3.67 0.29
N HIS A 693 24.07 2.90 0.22
CA HIS A 693 23.27 2.80 -0.99
C HIS A 693 22.39 4.02 -1.12
N SER A 694 22.51 4.70 -2.25
CA SER A 694 21.70 5.87 -2.59
C SER A 694 20.56 5.51 -3.53
N MET A 695 19.37 6.06 -3.31
CA MET A 695 18.27 5.93 -4.25
C MET A 695 17.38 7.18 -4.28
N SER A 696 16.67 7.36 -5.38
CA SER A 696 15.79 8.50 -5.61
C SER A 696 14.39 8.00 -5.99
N PRO A 697 13.33 8.40 -5.26
CA PRO A 697 11.96 8.00 -5.56
C PRO A 697 11.52 8.41 -6.96
N ASN A 698 10.86 7.49 -7.67
CA ASN A 698 10.42 7.72 -9.04
C ASN A 698 8.96 8.23 -9.08
N ALA A 699 8.76 9.45 -9.60
CA ALA A 699 7.43 10.04 -9.74
C ALA A 699 6.49 9.27 -10.69
N SER A 700 7.03 8.48 -11.62
CA SER A 700 6.21 7.68 -12.54
C SER A 700 5.56 6.46 -11.87
N GLU A 701 5.97 6.10 -10.65
CA GLU A 701 5.34 5.02 -9.87
C GLU A 701 4.02 5.44 -9.22
N ILE A 702 3.64 6.74 -9.26
CA ILE A 702 2.41 7.25 -8.65
C ILE A 702 1.26 7.22 -9.67
N PRO A 703 0.32 6.26 -9.59
CA PRO A 703 -0.80 6.13 -10.52
C PRO A 703 -1.86 7.21 -10.31
N ARG A 704 -2.51 7.63 -11.40
CA ARG A 704 -3.54 8.69 -11.43
C ARG A 704 -4.74 8.36 -12.33
N ASP A 705 -4.80 7.15 -12.87
CA ASP A 705 -5.76 6.82 -13.92
C ASP A 705 -7.18 6.72 -13.36
N VAL A 706 -7.34 6.04 -12.22
CA VAL A 706 -8.66 5.87 -11.58
C VAL A 706 -9.15 7.20 -11.01
N SER A 707 -8.28 7.95 -10.33
CA SER A 707 -8.61 9.25 -9.74
C SER A 707 -9.04 10.26 -10.80
N PHE A 708 -8.36 10.27 -11.96
CA PHE A 708 -8.74 11.09 -13.10
C PHE A 708 -10.16 10.77 -13.59
N VAL A 709 -10.49 9.49 -13.78
CA VAL A 709 -11.84 9.08 -14.21
C VAL A 709 -12.90 9.52 -13.19
N LEU A 710 -12.65 9.33 -11.89
CA LEU A 710 -13.56 9.75 -10.82
C LEU A 710 -13.84 11.26 -10.84
N LEU A 711 -12.79 12.07 -11.02
CA LEU A 711 -12.90 13.53 -11.10
C LEU A 711 -13.65 13.98 -12.36
N VAL A 712 -13.38 13.36 -13.51
CA VAL A 712 -14.09 13.66 -14.77
C VAL A 712 -15.59 13.34 -14.65
N VAL A 713 -15.95 12.24 -13.97
CA VAL A 713 -17.36 11.93 -13.71
C VAL A 713 -18.00 12.98 -12.80
N CYS A 714 -17.30 13.41 -11.74
CA CYS A 714 -17.79 14.51 -10.89
C CYS A 714 -18.01 15.79 -11.70
N GLN A 715 -17.07 16.13 -12.58
CA GLN A 715 -17.17 17.28 -13.47
C GLN A 715 -18.37 17.16 -14.43
N TYR A 716 -18.54 16.01 -15.08
CA TYR A 716 -19.66 15.75 -15.98
C TYR A 716 -21.00 15.95 -15.28
N VAL A 717 -21.20 15.33 -14.11
CA VAL A 717 -22.45 15.45 -13.35
C VAL A 717 -22.66 16.91 -12.93
N THR A 718 -21.66 17.60 -12.38
CA THR A 718 -21.82 19.00 -11.95
C THR A 718 -22.17 19.92 -13.12
N VAL A 719 -21.50 19.81 -14.27
CA VAL A 719 -21.80 20.62 -15.46
C VAL A 719 -23.22 20.35 -15.95
N LEU A 720 -23.64 19.09 -15.99
CA LEU A 720 -25.01 18.72 -16.37
C LEU A 720 -26.05 19.31 -15.41
N PHE A 721 -25.77 19.37 -14.12
CA PHE A 721 -26.67 19.99 -13.16
C PHE A 721 -26.78 21.50 -13.33
N VAL A 722 -25.66 22.19 -13.58
CA VAL A 722 -25.64 23.63 -13.86
C VAL A 722 -26.41 23.95 -15.14
N THR A 723 -26.22 23.18 -16.22
CA THR A 723 -26.95 23.38 -17.48
C THR A 723 -28.45 23.13 -17.29
N MET A 724 -28.83 22.04 -16.61
CA MET A 724 -30.24 21.75 -16.32
C MET A 724 -30.88 22.79 -15.40
N GLY A 725 -30.17 23.29 -14.39
CA GLY A 725 -30.62 24.39 -13.54
C GLY A 725 -30.90 25.67 -14.34
N GLY A 726 -30.00 26.02 -15.27
CA GLY A 726 -30.19 27.13 -16.20
C GLY A 726 -31.39 26.95 -17.14
N LEU A 727 -31.59 25.75 -17.69
CA LEU A 727 -32.74 25.45 -18.54
C LEU A 727 -34.07 25.48 -17.78
N ILE A 728 -34.09 24.98 -16.53
CA ILE A 728 -35.27 25.05 -15.63
C ILE A 728 -35.61 26.51 -15.33
N ALA A 729 -34.61 27.35 -15.05
CA ALA A 729 -34.81 28.79 -14.84
C ALA A 729 -35.37 29.46 -16.09
N LEU A 730 -34.80 29.17 -17.27
CA LEU A 730 -35.27 29.68 -18.55
C LEU A 730 -36.73 29.29 -18.82
N TYR A 731 -37.08 28.01 -18.66
CA TYR A 731 -38.45 27.52 -18.84
C TYR A 731 -39.42 28.15 -17.84
N THR A 732 -38.97 28.44 -16.62
CA THR A 732 -39.82 29.11 -15.63
C THR A 732 -40.10 30.57 -16.01
N VAL A 733 -39.10 31.27 -16.58
CA VAL A 733 -39.28 32.64 -17.09
C VAL A 733 -40.20 32.66 -18.31
N THR A 734 -40.02 31.74 -19.27
CA THR A 734 -40.87 31.68 -20.48
C THR A 734 -42.32 31.33 -20.17
N THR A 735 -42.56 30.53 -19.13
CA THR A 735 -43.90 30.20 -18.62
C THR A 735 -44.47 31.21 -17.63
N ARG A 736 -43.79 32.36 -17.42
CA ARG A 736 -44.20 33.46 -16.53
C ARG A 736 -44.41 33.05 -15.07
N GLY A 737 -43.65 32.07 -14.59
CA GLY A 737 -43.74 31.57 -13.21
C GLY A 737 -44.94 30.66 -12.93
N HIS A 738 -45.70 30.24 -13.95
CA HIS A 738 -46.80 29.30 -13.79
C HIS A 738 -46.29 27.86 -13.62
N ILE A 739 -45.71 27.55 -12.46
CA ILE A 739 -45.09 26.26 -12.13
C ILE A 739 -45.49 25.80 -10.74
N LYS A 740 -45.40 24.48 -10.45
CA LYS A 740 -45.55 23.98 -9.08
C LYS A 740 -44.21 24.08 -8.35
N GLY A 741 -44.00 25.14 -7.57
CA GLY A 741 -42.74 25.36 -6.84
C GLY A 741 -42.26 24.17 -5.99
N GLY A 742 -43.19 23.40 -5.39
CA GLY A 742 -42.84 22.19 -4.61
C GLY A 742 -42.21 21.05 -5.43
N ASN A 743 -42.36 21.04 -6.76
CA ASN A 743 -41.68 20.07 -7.63
C ASN A 743 -40.21 20.43 -7.84
N LEU A 744 -39.82 21.71 -7.75
CA LEU A 744 -38.43 22.16 -7.86
C LEU A 744 -37.52 21.56 -6.78
N LEU A 745 -38.06 21.29 -5.58
CA LEU A 745 -37.32 20.63 -4.48
C LEU A 745 -36.89 19.19 -4.81
N LYS A 746 -37.45 18.59 -5.87
CA LYS A 746 -37.14 17.23 -6.31
C LYS A 746 -36.15 17.23 -7.48
N MET A 747 -35.69 18.42 -7.91
CA MET A 747 -34.81 18.60 -9.06
C MET A 747 -33.60 17.68 -8.98
N SER A 748 -32.86 17.69 -7.86
CA SER A 748 -31.60 16.97 -7.82
C SER A 748 -31.78 15.46 -8.02
N ARG A 749 -32.83 14.90 -7.41
CA ARG A 749 -33.14 13.47 -7.53
C ARG A 749 -33.62 13.09 -8.92
N ILE A 750 -34.59 13.83 -9.47
CA ILE A 750 -35.21 13.48 -10.76
C ILE A 750 -34.23 13.75 -11.90
N VAL A 751 -33.60 14.93 -11.92
CA VAL A 751 -32.61 15.28 -12.95
C VAL A 751 -31.42 14.34 -12.92
N GLY A 752 -30.88 14.03 -11.74
CA GLY A 752 -29.76 13.11 -11.62
C GLY A 752 -30.04 11.74 -12.23
N LEU A 753 -31.19 11.13 -11.91
CA LEU A 753 -31.52 9.79 -12.41
C LEU A 753 -31.85 9.76 -13.90
N VAL A 754 -32.51 10.81 -14.41
CA VAL A 754 -33.00 10.87 -15.78
C VAL A 754 -31.91 11.34 -16.77
N TRP A 755 -31.14 12.34 -16.39
CA TRP A 755 -30.19 13.01 -17.28
C TRP A 755 -28.74 12.57 -17.07
N ALA A 756 -28.30 12.36 -15.83
CA ALA A 756 -26.96 11.81 -15.58
C ALA A 756 -26.96 10.29 -15.69
N GLY A 757 -27.94 9.62 -15.09
CA GLY A 757 -28.06 8.17 -15.06
C GLY A 757 -27.41 7.52 -13.84
N ARG A 758 -27.85 6.29 -13.53
CA ARG A 758 -27.50 5.59 -12.28
C ARG A 758 -26.01 5.31 -12.12
N VAL A 759 -25.31 4.96 -13.19
CA VAL A 759 -23.87 4.61 -13.14
C VAL A 759 -23.03 5.83 -12.74
N PHE A 760 -23.24 6.98 -13.38
CA PHE A 760 -22.49 8.21 -13.06
C PHE A 760 -22.81 8.73 -11.66
N LEU A 761 -24.08 8.63 -11.23
CA LEU A 761 -24.47 8.95 -9.85
C LEU A 761 -23.85 7.98 -8.83
N PHE A 762 -23.73 6.69 -9.18
CA PHE A 762 -23.08 5.71 -8.33
C PHE A 762 -21.59 6.05 -8.17
N ILE A 763 -20.90 6.29 -9.28
CA ILE A 763 -19.48 6.70 -9.25
C ILE A 763 -19.30 7.97 -8.42
N ARG A 764 -20.17 8.98 -8.58
CA ARG A 764 -20.15 10.19 -7.75
C ARG A 764 -20.44 9.92 -6.26
N SER A 765 -21.24 8.92 -5.93
CA SER A 765 -21.40 8.51 -4.53
C SER A 765 -20.17 7.77 -3.99
N VAL A 766 -19.46 7.03 -4.85
CA VAL A 766 -18.20 6.36 -4.49
C VAL A 766 -17.11 7.40 -4.20
N THR A 767 -17.01 8.48 -4.97
CA THR A 767 -16.08 9.58 -4.67
C THR A 767 -16.34 10.19 -3.29
N ALA A 768 -17.60 10.27 -2.89
CA ALA A 768 -17.98 10.73 -1.55
C ALA A 768 -17.55 9.74 -0.45
N MET A 769 -17.79 8.43 -0.67
CA MET A 769 -17.35 7.38 0.25
C MET A 769 -15.82 7.36 0.40
N ILE A 770 -15.08 7.58 -0.69
CA ILE A 770 -13.62 7.74 -0.67
C ILE A 770 -13.26 8.95 0.21
N CYS A 771 -13.79 10.14 -0.05
CA CYS A 771 -13.50 11.33 0.76
C CYS A 771 -13.79 11.14 2.27
N LEU A 772 -14.84 10.39 2.62
CA LEU A 772 -15.23 10.15 4.02
C LEU A 772 -14.38 9.11 4.74
N HIS A 773 -13.83 8.13 4.00
CA HIS A 773 -13.14 6.97 4.57
C HIS A 773 -11.66 6.88 4.20
N THR A 774 -11.10 7.93 3.62
CA THR A 774 -9.66 8.15 3.49
C THR A 774 -9.18 8.98 4.68
N ALA A 775 -8.16 8.51 5.40
CA ALA A 775 -7.49 9.30 6.43
C ALA A 775 -6.64 10.41 5.77
N ARG A 776 -6.70 11.62 6.31
CA ARG A 776 -5.75 12.67 5.92
C ARG A 776 -4.44 12.44 6.65
N LEU A 777 -3.34 12.45 5.90
CA LEU A 777 -2.00 12.28 6.44
C LEU A 777 -1.10 13.29 5.74
N ASP A 778 -0.79 14.40 6.40
CA ASP A 778 0.00 15.46 5.80
C ASP A 778 1.43 15.40 6.32
N LEU A 779 2.39 15.48 5.40
CA LEU A 779 3.79 15.58 5.77
C LEU A 779 4.08 17.05 6.12
N VAL A 780 4.36 17.32 7.39
CA VAL A 780 4.56 18.67 7.90
C VAL A 780 5.95 18.80 8.50
N GLN A 781 6.57 19.94 8.20
CA GLN A 781 7.86 20.33 8.74
C GLN A 781 7.66 21.23 9.97
N HIS A 782 8.13 20.79 11.13
CA HIS A 782 8.19 21.53 12.38
C HIS A 782 9.65 21.94 12.67
N GLY A 783 10.04 23.13 12.20
CA GLY A 783 11.43 23.57 12.26
C GLY A 783 12.28 22.76 11.28
N HIS A 784 13.19 21.94 11.79
CA HIS A 784 14.00 20.99 10.98
C HIS A 784 13.55 19.53 11.10
N ALA A 785 12.56 19.24 11.94
CA ALA A 785 11.97 17.92 12.05
C ALA A 785 10.76 17.80 11.11
N THR A 786 10.73 16.77 10.29
CA THR A 786 9.60 16.47 9.40
C THR A 786 8.86 15.25 9.93
N SER A 787 7.53 15.30 10.01
CA SER A 787 6.70 14.20 10.51
C SER A 787 5.36 14.20 9.81
N PHE A 788 4.69 13.06 9.84
CA PHE A 788 3.27 13.03 9.51
C PHE A 788 2.42 13.61 10.63
N VAL A 789 1.34 14.27 10.23
CA VAL A 789 0.22 14.63 11.09
C VAL A 789 -1.07 14.15 10.45
N SER A 790 -2.02 13.68 11.26
CA SER A 790 -3.32 13.20 10.77
C SER A 790 -4.45 14.13 11.24
N PRO A 791 -4.68 15.27 10.54
CA PRO A 791 -5.75 16.18 10.91
C PRO A 791 -7.12 15.55 10.64
N PRO A 792 -8.15 15.82 11.47
CA PRO A 792 -9.50 15.35 11.18
C PRO A 792 -10.04 16.00 9.90
N LEU A 793 -10.96 15.32 9.21
CA LEU A 793 -11.65 15.87 8.05
C LEU A 793 -12.36 17.17 8.44
N ALA A 794 -12.12 18.25 7.68
CA ALA A 794 -12.75 19.54 7.97
C ALA A 794 -14.27 19.40 7.98
N TRP A 795 -14.93 20.04 8.96
CA TRP A 795 -16.37 19.86 9.14
C TRP A 795 -17.18 20.22 7.89
N THR A 796 -16.72 21.21 7.10
CA THR A 796 -17.34 21.58 5.82
C THR A 796 -17.25 20.47 4.78
N ASP A 797 -16.08 19.84 4.66
CA ASP A 797 -15.84 18.73 3.72
C ASP A 797 -16.62 17.49 4.15
N LEU A 798 -16.70 17.22 5.46
CA LEU A 798 -17.51 16.14 6.01
C LEU A 798 -18.99 16.31 5.65
N MET A 799 -19.57 17.48 5.92
CA MET A 799 -20.99 17.74 5.64
C MET A 799 -21.27 17.62 4.14
N LEU A 800 -20.37 18.15 3.30
CA LEU A 800 -20.53 18.15 1.86
C LEU A 800 -20.35 16.75 1.26
N ALA A 801 -19.32 16.00 1.66
CA ALA A 801 -19.13 14.62 1.22
C ALA A 801 -20.29 13.72 1.70
N ALA A 802 -20.80 13.91 2.91
CA ALA A 802 -21.99 13.20 3.37
C ALA A 802 -23.23 13.53 2.51
N LEU A 803 -23.40 14.78 2.04
CA LEU A 803 -24.50 15.15 1.13
C LEU A 803 -24.41 14.42 -0.21
N GLU A 804 -23.19 14.18 -0.70
CA GLU A 804 -22.96 13.46 -1.96
C GLU A 804 -23.33 11.96 -1.86
N LEU A 805 -23.48 11.40 -0.64
CA LEU A 805 -24.10 10.07 -0.46
C LEU A 805 -25.58 10.04 -0.83
N HIS A 806 -26.26 11.19 -0.92
CA HIS A 806 -27.64 11.25 -1.37
C HIS A 806 -27.82 10.63 -2.76
N TRP A 807 -26.82 10.70 -3.64
CA TRP A 807 -26.88 10.05 -4.96
C TRP A 807 -27.12 8.56 -4.84
N PHE A 808 -26.45 7.89 -3.90
CA PHE A 808 -26.64 6.48 -3.66
C PHE A 808 -28.05 6.20 -3.11
N VAL A 809 -28.53 6.99 -2.15
CA VAL A 809 -29.90 6.87 -1.62
C VAL A 809 -30.96 7.14 -2.69
N TYR A 810 -30.68 8.02 -3.67
CA TYR A 810 -31.58 8.28 -4.80
C TYR A 810 -31.66 7.08 -5.74
N ILE A 811 -30.52 6.43 -6.02
CA ILE A 811 -30.47 5.18 -6.76
C ILE A 811 -31.27 4.10 -6.01
N LEU A 812 -31.03 3.91 -4.71
CA LEU A 812 -31.78 2.91 -3.92
C LEU A 812 -33.29 3.17 -3.94
N ASN A 813 -33.69 4.42 -3.75
CA ASN A 813 -35.10 4.80 -3.82
C ASN A 813 -35.69 4.47 -5.17
N ASP A 814 -35.00 4.79 -6.26
CA ASP A 814 -35.43 4.48 -7.62
C ASP A 814 -35.51 2.97 -7.86
N THR A 815 -34.46 2.24 -7.49
CA THR A 815 -34.39 0.79 -7.55
C THR A 815 -35.57 0.15 -6.84
N PHE A 816 -35.92 0.60 -5.63
CA PHE A 816 -37.04 0.04 -4.87
C PHE A 816 -38.41 0.64 -5.20
N THR A 817 -38.48 1.68 -6.05
CA THR A 817 -39.74 2.37 -6.37
C THR A 817 -40.77 1.45 -7.02
N PHE A 818 -40.36 0.39 -7.74
CA PHE A 818 -41.33 -0.57 -8.30
C PHE A 818 -42.07 -1.37 -7.22
N VAL A 819 -41.45 -1.58 -6.06
CA VAL A 819 -42.05 -2.25 -4.89
C VAL A 819 -42.82 -1.25 -4.04
N THR A 820 -42.21 -0.11 -3.74
CA THR A 820 -42.76 0.86 -2.78
C THR A 820 -43.79 1.81 -3.40
N GLN A 821 -43.76 2.00 -4.72
CA GLN A 821 -44.77 2.72 -5.52
C GLN A 821 -45.17 4.08 -4.91
N HIS A 822 -46.44 4.25 -4.56
CA HIS A 822 -46.97 5.49 -3.99
C HIS A 822 -46.38 5.84 -2.61
N TYR A 823 -45.84 4.85 -1.87
CA TYR A 823 -45.16 5.12 -0.61
C TYR A 823 -43.84 5.87 -0.80
N THR A 824 -43.20 5.76 -1.98
CA THR A 824 -41.94 6.47 -2.30
C THR A 824 -42.04 7.95 -2.03
N LYS A 825 -43.17 8.59 -2.35
CA LYS A 825 -43.40 10.03 -2.11
C LYS A 825 -43.14 10.47 -0.67
N TYR A 826 -43.41 9.58 0.29
CA TYR A 826 -43.39 9.94 1.71
C TYR A 826 -42.05 9.65 2.39
N TYR A 827 -41.44 8.50 2.11
CA TYR A 827 -40.19 8.11 2.81
C TYR A 827 -38.93 8.59 2.08
N ALA A 828 -39.00 8.84 0.77
CA ALA A 828 -37.88 9.22 -0.09
C ALA A 828 -36.93 10.28 0.48
N SER A 829 -37.47 11.43 0.87
CA SER A 829 -36.67 12.55 1.38
C SER A 829 -36.19 12.29 2.80
N HIS A 830 -37.02 11.63 3.63
CA HIS A 830 -36.66 11.27 5.00
C HIS A 830 -35.48 10.29 5.04
N SER A 831 -35.45 9.31 4.13
CA SER A 831 -34.36 8.34 4.08
C SER A 831 -33.03 8.97 3.67
N ALA A 832 -33.04 9.99 2.80
CA ALA A 832 -31.83 10.72 2.40
C ALA A 832 -31.26 11.53 3.57
N TRP A 833 -32.11 12.33 4.24
CA TRP A 833 -31.70 13.11 5.41
C TRP A 833 -31.29 12.25 6.60
N LEU A 834 -31.94 11.09 6.81
CA LEU A 834 -31.55 10.14 7.85
C LEU A 834 -30.16 9.54 7.55
N ALA A 835 -29.92 9.10 6.31
CA ALA A 835 -28.61 8.57 5.91
C ALA A 835 -27.50 9.62 6.08
N TRP A 836 -27.77 10.86 5.70
CA TRP A 836 -26.86 11.98 5.88
C TRP A 836 -26.54 12.21 7.37
N LEU A 837 -27.58 12.33 8.22
CA LEU A 837 -27.42 12.59 9.65
C LEU A 837 -26.64 11.47 10.34
N VAL A 838 -26.99 10.21 10.06
CA VAL A 838 -26.32 9.04 10.64
C VAL A 838 -24.86 8.98 10.18
N THR A 839 -24.58 9.24 8.91
CA THR A 839 -23.19 9.23 8.39
C THR A 839 -22.37 10.33 9.05
N VAL A 840 -22.89 11.55 9.15
CA VAL A 840 -22.21 12.67 9.80
C VAL A 840 -21.89 12.34 11.27
N ILE A 841 -22.86 11.85 12.03
CA ILE A 841 -22.67 11.51 13.44
C ILE A 841 -21.64 10.38 13.57
N TRP A 842 -21.77 9.32 12.77
CA TRP A 842 -20.84 8.18 12.80
C TRP A 842 -19.41 8.59 12.44
N SER A 843 -19.22 9.35 11.36
CA SER A 843 -17.89 9.84 10.94
C SER A 843 -17.25 10.80 11.95
N GLN A 844 -18.04 11.50 12.78
CA GLN A 844 -17.51 12.32 13.88
C GLN A 844 -17.14 11.50 15.11
N LEU A 845 -17.97 10.52 15.48
CA LEU A 845 -17.74 9.66 16.64
C LEU A 845 -16.58 8.69 16.44
N GLU A 846 -16.41 8.21 15.20
CA GLU A 846 -15.42 7.21 14.84
C GLU A 846 -14.75 7.60 13.52
N PRO A 847 -13.82 8.59 13.51
CA PRO A 847 -13.13 9.00 12.29
C PRO A 847 -12.21 7.88 11.75
N ASN A 848 -12.00 7.86 10.44
CA ASN A 848 -11.06 6.91 9.83
C ASN A 848 -9.62 7.21 10.29
N GLN A 849 -8.85 6.17 10.60
CA GLN A 849 -7.45 6.27 10.99
C GLN A 849 -6.58 5.56 9.97
N HIS A 850 -5.35 6.05 9.79
CA HIS A 850 -4.32 5.37 9.01
C HIS A 850 -3.61 4.34 9.88
N ALA A 851 -3.00 3.34 9.25
CA ALA A 851 -2.15 2.36 9.92
C ALA A 851 -1.00 1.96 9.01
N VAL A 852 0.20 1.83 9.55
CA VAL A 852 1.36 1.32 8.80
C VAL A 852 1.74 -0.03 9.38
N ARG A 853 1.55 -1.09 8.58
CA ARG A 853 2.01 -2.43 8.93
C ARG A 853 3.43 -2.61 8.42
N VAL A 854 4.39 -2.56 9.33
CA VAL A 854 5.77 -2.90 9.03
C VAL A 854 5.87 -4.42 9.12
N ARG A 855 6.26 -5.06 8.02
CA ARG A 855 6.53 -6.50 7.97
C ARG A 855 7.32 -6.76 6.69
N ARG A 856 8.58 -7.15 6.84
CA ARG A 856 9.41 -7.56 5.71
C ARG A 856 9.25 -9.05 5.43
N THR A 857 8.90 -9.38 4.19
CA THR A 857 8.89 -10.75 3.65
C THR A 857 9.72 -10.76 2.38
N CYS A 858 10.68 -11.67 2.28
CA CYS A 858 11.58 -11.75 1.15
C CYS A 858 11.63 -13.16 0.58
N THR A 859 11.89 -13.25 -0.71
CA THR A 859 12.18 -14.47 -1.44
C THR A 859 13.61 -14.40 -1.96
N ALA A 860 14.40 -15.47 -1.77
CA ALA A 860 15.76 -15.52 -2.28
C ALA A 860 15.80 -16.05 -3.72
N VAL A 861 16.45 -15.30 -4.61
CA VAL A 861 16.75 -15.72 -5.97
C VAL A 861 18.11 -16.42 -5.96
N ASP A 862 18.11 -17.66 -6.44
CA ASP A 862 19.27 -18.56 -6.39
C ASP A 862 19.93 -18.63 -5.01
N MET A 863 19.11 -18.58 -3.94
CA MET A 863 19.45 -18.67 -2.51
C MET A 863 20.33 -17.56 -1.93
N ASP A 864 21.39 -17.14 -2.60
CA ASP A 864 22.37 -16.15 -2.10
C ASP A 864 22.83 -15.14 -3.17
N PHE A 865 22.16 -15.09 -4.33
CA PHE A 865 22.49 -14.15 -5.40
C PHE A 865 21.73 -12.83 -5.28
N GLU A 866 20.42 -12.89 -5.02
CA GLU A 866 19.56 -11.72 -4.91
C GLU A 866 18.37 -11.95 -3.95
N LEU A 867 17.88 -10.87 -3.35
CA LEU A 867 16.69 -10.84 -2.50
C LEU A 867 15.63 -9.92 -3.11
N VAL A 868 14.39 -10.43 -3.19
CA VAL A 868 13.20 -9.65 -3.57
C VAL A 868 12.28 -9.57 -2.36
N CYS A 869 12.00 -8.35 -1.89
CA CYS A 869 11.38 -8.07 -0.60
C CYS A 869 10.17 -7.15 -0.72
N SER A 870 9.13 -7.46 0.08
CA SER A 870 8.05 -6.53 0.42
C SER A 870 8.16 -6.15 1.89
N SER A 871 8.24 -4.86 2.20
CA SER A 871 8.56 -4.32 3.53
C SER A 871 7.36 -3.94 4.39
N GLY A 872 6.17 -3.84 3.82
CA GLY A 872 4.96 -3.51 4.56
C GLY A 872 3.87 -2.86 3.74
N VAL A 873 2.78 -2.48 4.43
CA VAL A 873 1.60 -1.84 3.83
C VAL A 873 1.26 -0.57 4.62
N VAL A 874 1.08 0.54 3.91
CA VAL A 874 0.56 1.82 4.42
C VAL A 874 -0.93 1.89 4.11
N GLU A 875 -1.77 1.65 5.12
CA GLU A 875 -3.23 1.74 5.01
C GLU A 875 -3.68 3.17 5.26
N ILE A 876 -4.27 3.80 4.25
CA ILE A 876 -4.79 5.17 4.35
C ILE A 876 -6.32 5.15 4.48
N GLY A 877 -6.96 4.14 3.92
CA GLY A 877 -8.41 3.99 3.94
C GLY A 877 -8.84 2.58 4.29
N SER A 878 -10.15 2.41 4.47
CA SER A 878 -10.73 1.13 4.87
C SER A 878 -11.96 0.75 4.05
N ILE A 879 -11.88 -0.36 3.32
CA ILE A 879 -12.99 -0.89 2.53
C ILE A 879 -14.18 -1.32 3.42
N SER A 880 -13.91 -1.78 4.65
CA SER A 880 -14.99 -2.17 5.57
C SER A 880 -15.87 -0.97 5.92
N ARG A 881 -15.28 0.23 6.05
CA ARG A 881 -16.06 1.46 6.32
C ARG A 881 -16.90 1.90 5.13
N VAL A 882 -16.42 1.69 3.90
CA VAL A 882 -17.26 1.87 2.68
C VAL A 882 -18.49 0.95 2.74
N GLY A 883 -18.30 -0.31 3.14
CA GLY A 883 -19.39 -1.26 3.37
C GLY A 883 -20.41 -0.77 4.41
N VAL A 884 -19.95 -0.17 5.51
CA VAL A 884 -20.83 0.43 6.54
C VAL A 884 -21.60 1.63 5.99
N SER A 885 -20.99 2.52 5.20
CA SER A 885 -21.72 3.61 4.53
C SER A 885 -22.83 3.11 3.61
N ILE A 886 -22.56 2.05 2.84
CA ILE A 886 -23.56 1.39 2.01
C ILE A 886 -24.69 0.84 2.89
N ALA A 887 -24.35 0.16 4.00
CA ALA A 887 -25.33 -0.37 4.95
C ALA A 887 -26.19 0.73 5.60
N ILE A 888 -25.62 1.88 5.96
CA ILE A 888 -26.35 3.05 6.49
C ILE A 888 -27.36 3.55 5.47
N CYS A 889 -26.97 3.66 4.18
CA CYS A 889 -27.86 4.10 3.12
C CYS A 889 -29.03 3.13 2.92
N PHE A 890 -28.77 1.82 2.86
CA PHE A 890 -29.81 0.80 2.76
C PHE A 890 -30.72 0.78 4.00
N GLY A 891 -30.14 0.79 5.20
CA GLY A 891 -30.87 0.79 6.46
C GLY A 891 -31.79 1.99 6.59
N SER A 892 -31.34 3.18 6.18
CA SER A 892 -32.15 4.40 6.21
C SER A 892 -33.36 4.31 5.27
N VAL A 893 -33.19 3.73 4.08
CA VAL A 893 -34.30 3.48 3.14
C VAL A 893 -35.32 2.51 3.74
N VAL A 894 -34.87 1.39 4.30
CA VAL A 894 -35.74 0.37 4.89
C VAL A 894 -36.50 0.90 6.12
N VAL A 895 -35.79 1.54 7.06
CA VAL A 895 -36.40 2.07 8.29
C VAL A 895 -37.47 3.11 7.98
N CYS A 896 -37.17 4.08 7.10
CA CYS A 896 -38.14 5.10 6.71
C CYS A 896 -39.35 4.50 5.95
N TYR A 897 -39.13 3.50 5.09
CA TYR A 897 -40.22 2.81 4.41
C TYR A 897 -41.13 2.04 5.40
N VAL A 898 -40.55 1.23 6.29
CA VAL A 898 -41.31 0.47 7.30
C VAL A 898 -42.07 1.38 8.25
N TRP A 899 -41.45 2.49 8.68
CA TRP A 899 -42.10 3.52 9.47
C TRP A 899 -43.35 4.06 8.77
N GLN A 900 -43.21 4.41 7.51
CA GLN A 900 -44.29 4.94 6.69
C GLN A 900 -45.41 3.91 6.43
N LEU A 901 -45.04 2.65 6.21
CA LEU A 901 -45.99 1.55 6.03
C LEU A 901 -46.83 1.30 7.29
N ARG A 902 -46.23 1.43 8.47
CA ARG A 902 -46.93 1.22 9.76
C ARG A 902 -47.80 2.40 10.17
N THR A 903 -47.37 3.62 9.87
CA THR A 903 -48.05 4.85 10.30
C THR A 903 -49.18 5.28 9.38
N ARG A 904 -49.15 4.90 8.09
CA ARG A 904 -50.21 5.28 7.14
C ARG A 904 -51.05 4.08 6.71
N ARG A 905 -52.30 4.05 7.19
CA ARG A 905 -53.37 3.17 6.66
C ARG A 905 -54.13 3.93 5.58
N GLU A 906 -54.06 3.42 4.35
CA GLU A 906 -54.77 3.89 3.15
C GLU A 906 -54.48 5.34 2.71
N SER A 907 -53.59 5.50 1.72
CA SER A 907 -53.53 6.70 0.91
C SER A 907 -54.20 6.46 -0.44
N SER A 908 -55.07 7.39 -0.86
CA SER A 908 -55.65 7.39 -2.22
C SER A 908 -54.53 7.29 -3.26
N ILE A 909 -54.53 6.19 -4.03
CA ILE A 909 -53.55 5.92 -5.06
C ILE A 909 -53.88 6.82 -6.26
N LEU A 910 -53.11 7.89 -6.46
CA LEU A 910 -53.13 8.64 -7.71
C LEU A 910 -52.17 7.95 -8.69
N ASP A 911 -52.64 6.89 -9.36
CA ASP A 911 -51.86 6.21 -10.38
C ASP A 911 -52.19 6.80 -11.76
N ILE A 912 -51.30 7.68 -12.26
CA ILE A 912 -51.44 8.27 -13.58
C ILE A 912 -50.82 7.30 -14.61
N PRO A 913 -51.61 6.70 -15.53
CA PRO A 913 -51.06 5.87 -16.58
C PRO A 913 -50.30 6.75 -17.57
N SER A 914 -48.97 6.80 -17.45
CA SER A 914 -48.09 7.50 -18.38
C SER A 914 -46.74 6.79 -18.55
N LEU A 915 -46.34 6.58 -19.81
CA LEU A 915 -45.02 6.14 -20.29
C LEU A 915 -44.12 7.33 -20.63
N MET A 916 -44.60 8.57 -20.52
CA MET A 916 -43.76 9.77 -20.66
C MET A 916 -42.94 10.04 -19.39
N LEU A 917 -43.43 9.57 -18.23
CA LEU A 917 -42.82 9.81 -16.93
C LEU A 917 -42.01 8.58 -16.46
N PRO A 918 -40.76 8.77 -16.00
CA PRO A 918 -40.05 7.71 -15.28
C PRO A 918 -40.68 7.47 -13.90
N SER A 919 -40.39 6.32 -13.28
CA SER A 919 -40.99 5.88 -12.01
C SER A 919 -40.90 6.91 -10.88
N GLN A 920 -39.73 7.50 -10.67
CA GLN A 920 -39.53 8.58 -9.70
C GLN A 920 -40.37 9.82 -10.02
N ALA A 921 -40.45 10.24 -11.28
CA ALA A 921 -41.31 11.39 -11.63
C ALA A 921 -42.79 11.08 -11.39
N LYS A 922 -43.24 9.87 -11.75
CA LYS A 922 -44.62 9.39 -11.59
C LYS A 922 -45.09 9.42 -10.12
N TYR A 923 -44.28 8.88 -9.21
CA TYR A 923 -44.68 8.77 -7.80
C TYR A 923 -44.25 9.97 -6.94
N LEU A 924 -43.23 10.73 -7.34
CA LEU A 924 -42.69 11.82 -6.53
C LEU A 924 -43.29 13.18 -6.90
N LEU A 925 -43.55 13.47 -8.18
CA LEU A 925 -44.13 14.77 -8.60
C LEU A 925 -45.56 14.93 -8.07
N ASP A 926 -45.96 16.18 -7.85
CA ASP A 926 -47.30 16.50 -7.40
C ASP A 926 -48.17 17.03 -8.54
N PHE A 927 -49.27 16.32 -8.80
CA PHE A 927 -50.20 16.59 -9.90
C PHE A 927 -51.59 17.04 -9.40
N HIS A 928 -51.81 17.16 -8.08
CA HIS A 928 -53.14 17.38 -7.50
C HIS A 928 -53.82 18.67 -8.01
N GLU A 929 -53.05 19.72 -8.26
CA GLU A 929 -53.54 21.01 -8.79
C GLU A 929 -53.43 21.13 -10.33
N TRP A 930 -52.90 20.11 -11.00
CA TRP A 930 -52.64 20.08 -12.44
C TRP A 930 -53.58 19.12 -13.17
N CYS A 931 -54.81 18.95 -12.67
CA CYS A 931 -55.88 18.23 -13.34
C CYS A 931 -56.99 19.21 -13.76
N PHE A 932 -57.44 19.11 -15.01
CA PHE A 932 -58.57 19.88 -15.54
C PHE A 932 -59.41 18.98 -16.45
N HIS A 933 -60.71 18.83 -16.15
CA HIS A 933 -61.64 17.94 -16.86
C HIS A 933 -61.07 16.54 -17.15
N ASP A 934 -60.69 15.81 -16.08
CA ASP A 934 -60.15 14.45 -16.14
C ASP A 934 -58.87 14.25 -16.98
N THR A 935 -58.17 15.35 -17.32
CA THR A 935 -56.87 15.33 -18.01
C THR A 935 -55.79 15.87 -17.08
N TYR A 936 -54.72 15.10 -16.90
CA TYR A 936 -53.55 15.53 -16.12
C TYR A 936 -52.57 16.29 -17.01
N PHE A 937 -52.04 17.37 -16.47
CA PHE A 937 -51.03 18.21 -17.10
C PHE A 937 -49.76 18.23 -16.25
N ILE A 938 -48.64 18.56 -16.88
CA ILE A 938 -47.35 18.79 -16.24
C ILE A 938 -46.81 20.15 -16.70
N ASP A 939 -46.26 20.94 -15.78
CA ASP A 939 -45.59 22.20 -16.15
C ASP A 939 -44.30 21.92 -16.93
N GLN A 940 -43.94 22.82 -17.86
CA GLN A 940 -42.77 22.65 -18.72
C GLN A 940 -41.46 22.39 -17.93
N PRO A 941 -41.16 23.11 -16.83
CA PRO A 941 -39.98 22.79 -16.03
C PRO A 941 -40.01 21.40 -15.38
N SER A 942 -41.17 20.96 -14.84
CA SER A 942 -41.30 19.61 -14.29
C SER A 942 -41.21 18.52 -15.35
N ALA A 943 -41.70 18.79 -16.57
CA ALA A 943 -41.53 17.89 -17.71
C ALA A 943 -40.06 17.78 -18.13
N LEU A 944 -39.34 18.90 -18.16
CA LEU A 944 -37.90 18.94 -18.41
C LEU A 944 -37.13 18.13 -17.36
N MET A 945 -37.45 18.30 -16.06
CA MET A 945 -36.88 17.46 -15.00
C MET A 945 -37.14 15.96 -15.26
N ALA A 946 -38.35 15.61 -15.69
CA ALA A 946 -38.73 14.24 -16.04
C ALA A 946 -38.17 13.74 -17.39
N GLY A 947 -37.34 14.52 -18.10
CA GLY A 947 -36.67 14.13 -19.35
C GLY A 947 -37.49 14.38 -20.62
N VAL A 948 -38.43 15.33 -20.59
CA VAL A 948 -39.22 15.73 -21.76
C VAL A 948 -38.92 17.19 -22.10
N ILE A 949 -38.25 17.42 -23.23
CA ILE A 949 -37.95 18.75 -23.74
C ILE A 949 -39.16 19.24 -24.54
N SER A 950 -39.65 20.45 -24.25
CA SER A 950 -40.82 21.03 -24.92
C SER A 950 -40.47 22.33 -25.64
N ILE A 951 -40.75 22.41 -26.94
CA ILE A 951 -40.55 23.63 -27.74
C ILE A 951 -41.86 23.97 -28.44
N GLU A 952 -42.35 25.19 -28.23
CA GLU A 952 -43.50 25.71 -28.95
C GLU A 952 -43.03 26.49 -30.19
N TRP A 953 -43.45 26.04 -31.38
CA TRP A 953 -43.17 26.75 -32.63
C TRP A 953 -44.40 26.75 -33.54
N ARG A 954 -44.82 27.93 -34.01
CA ARG A 954 -45.96 28.13 -34.94
C ARG A 954 -47.26 27.43 -34.48
N ARG A 955 -47.64 27.61 -33.21
CA ARG A 955 -48.84 26.99 -32.59
C ARG A 955 -48.85 25.46 -32.62
N ARG A 956 -47.67 24.84 -32.60
CA ARG A 956 -47.48 23.41 -32.34
C ARG A 956 -46.45 23.24 -31.22
N MET A 957 -46.71 22.28 -30.34
CA MET A 957 -45.79 21.90 -29.27
C MET A 957 -45.04 20.64 -29.71
N TYR A 958 -43.72 20.75 -29.81
CA TYR A 958 -42.83 19.64 -30.09
C TYR A 958 -42.26 19.12 -28.78
N LEU A 959 -42.45 17.83 -28.52
CA LEU A 959 -42.00 17.16 -27.30
C LEU A 959 -40.96 16.12 -27.67
N PHE A 960 -39.77 16.21 -27.08
CA PHE A 960 -38.72 15.21 -27.22
C PHE A 960 -38.48 14.51 -25.89
N ASP A 961 -38.83 13.22 -25.82
CA ASP A 961 -38.53 12.37 -24.68
C ASP A 961 -37.14 11.76 -24.85
N ILE A 962 -36.18 12.29 -24.09
CA ILE A 962 -34.78 11.86 -24.15
C ILE A 962 -34.58 10.43 -23.65
N LYS A 963 -35.46 9.95 -22.77
CA LYS A 963 -35.34 8.61 -22.16
C LYS A 963 -35.58 7.52 -23.18
N LYS A 964 -36.52 7.76 -24.10
CA LYS A 964 -36.93 6.81 -25.15
C LYS A 964 -36.48 7.23 -26.55
N TRP A 965 -35.80 8.37 -26.68
CA TRP A 965 -35.46 9.00 -27.95
C TRP A 965 -36.67 9.12 -28.88
N ARG A 966 -37.80 9.57 -28.33
CA ARG A 966 -39.08 9.72 -29.06
C ARG A 966 -39.42 11.19 -29.26
N PHE A 967 -39.90 11.51 -30.45
CA PHE A 967 -40.35 12.85 -30.80
C PHE A 967 -41.85 12.84 -31.08
N PHE A 968 -42.57 13.72 -30.41
CA PHE A 968 -44.01 13.90 -30.55
C PHE A 968 -44.30 15.33 -31.01
N SER A 969 -45.31 15.49 -31.86
CA SER A 969 -45.85 16.80 -32.23
C SER A 969 -47.32 16.85 -31.81
N VAL A 970 -47.65 17.86 -31.01
CA VAL A 970 -48.97 18.04 -30.43
C VAL A 970 -49.50 19.39 -30.92
N SER A 971 -50.72 19.40 -31.46
CA SER A 971 -51.40 20.65 -31.80
C SER A 971 -51.57 21.51 -30.54
N ALA A 972 -51.37 22.83 -30.63
CA ALA A 972 -51.52 23.72 -29.47
C ALA A 972 -52.87 23.49 -28.79
N LEU A 973 -52.84 23.26 -27.48
CA LEU A 973 -54.04 23.00 -26.71
C LEU A 973 -54.98 24.20 -26.82
N VAL A 974 -56.17 24.00 -27.39
CA VAL A 974 -57.25 25.00 -27.29
C VAL A 974 -57.82 24.86 -25.88
N VAL A 975 -57.17 25.53 -24.92
CA VAL A 975 -57.59 25.55 -23.54
C VAL A 975 -58.96 26.23 -23.47
N HIS A 976 -59.95 25.58 -22.84
CA HIS A 976 -61.30 26.11 -22.68
C HIS A 976 -61.22 27.51 -22.01
N PRO A 977 -62.03 28.51 -22.41
CA PRO A 977 -61.94 29.88 -21.89
C PRO A 977 -62.12 30.01 -20.36
N SER A 978 -62.60 28.97 -19.68
CA SER A 978 -62.75 28.90 -18.22
C SER A 978 -61.53 28.29 -17.49
N ALA A 979 -60.51 27.80 -18.18
CA ALA A 979 -59.37 27.18 -17.52
C ALA A 979 -58.38 28.25 -16.98
N PRO A 980 -57.78 28.02 -15.80
CA PRO A 980 -56.76 28.91 -15.25
C PRO A 980 -55.58 29.16 -16.21
N PRO A 981 -54.97 30.36 -16.21
CA PRO A 981 -53.88 30.75 -17.13
C PRO A 981 -52.68 29.79 -17.16
N ARG A 982 -52.41 29.08 -16.06
CA ARG A 982 -51.33 28.08 -15.94
C ARG A 982 -51.44 26.93 -16.95
N PHE A 983 -52.65 26.54 -17.37
CA PHE A 983 -52.84 25.43 -18.31
C PHE A 983 -52.47 25.80 -19.76
N LYS A 984 -52.35 27.09 -20.08
CA LYS A 984 -51.85 27.57 -21.38
C LYS A 984 -50.39 27.18 -21.63
N TYR A 985 -49.62 27.03 -20.56
CA TYR A 985 -48.20 26.71 -20.60
C TYR A 985 -47.92 25.27 -20.16
N ALA A 986 -48.96 24.46 -19.96
CA ALA A 986 -48.83 23.09 -19.48
C ALA A 986 -48.77 22.09 -20.62
N ILE A 987 -48.02 21.01 -20.42
CA ILE A 987 -47.96 19.89 -21.34
C ILE A 987 -49.02 18.88 -20.88
N PRO A 988 -49.98 18.48 -21.73
CA PRO A 988 -50.86 17.37 -21.39
C PRO A 988 -49.99 16.12 -21.20
N ILE A 989 -50.24 15.36 -20.13
CA ILE A 989 -49.61 14.04 -20.00
C ILE A 989 -50.28 13.16 -21.04
N LEU A 990 -49.66 13.09 -22.21
CA LEU A 990 -50.13 12.31 -23.34
C LEU A 990 -49.71 10.86 -23.17
N GLU A 991 -50.56 9.96 -23.67
CA GLU A 991 -50.17 8.69 -24.27
C GLU A 991 -50.94 8.52 -25.57
#